data_AF-A0A5E4J9W5-F1
#
_entry.id   AF-A0A5E4J9W5-F1
#
_cell.length_a   1.000
_cell.length_b   1.000
_cell.length_c   1.000
_cell.angle_alpha   90.00
_cell.angle_beta   90.00
_cell.angle_gamma   90.00
#
_symmetry.space_group_name_H-M   'P 1'
#
loop_
_entity.id
_entity.type
_entity.pdbx_description
1 polymer ?
#
loop_
_entity_poly.entity_id
_entity_poly.type
_entity_poly.pdbx_seq_one_letter_code
_entity_poly.pdbx_strand_id
1 'polypeptide(L)'
;MFFAGLAYAADCGGVTICNCGDTVTSNYNLSSDLPCSGTALTIGASGITLDCNGSTITYAQSETGYGIDITGFNGTVIKNCNIMQTNSGVSNAHAVYLSDTSNSMIQYSDISSSGNDSCGVAIFSNSNDNIFIFNNISSTNFIGAVLYSDPNNNTFINNSISSANDIGAALYSSSNNIFTNNTITTDYDKGLILTFNSNNNTFISNNLSSTGTGEYSNGVYLEYNSNNNIFTNNSISSANDIGAWLESSSNNNTFISNNITSMNDVGVYLESSSDNIFASNRIISSVSSGISIDSSLNNLFYNNFINSTTAVSITSGSSNLWNTTLHSGTNIMGGSWIGGNFYANPSGTGFSQNCSTNGSSNSSGICTVPYEIDGSNVDELPLAYPSAPSSVEISDCSEITSSGNYVLAGNIDGTCSIGYDNVTLDCNGHSITGNGAGNGIDNTGHGDVTVKNCIINGFEFGIFFSGASYGMIYNNTASSNQRGIFLSSSSSNNTISGNNFSSNSDKGIWIDPECNNNIIINNTADMNGNSGIFLQYDSSNNTISGNNVSSNGNDGIFLSSSSDNTIANNTVSSNSGDSGIALSSSSDNTVYNNIVDLNSNEGIHLYFSSNNNTISNNTVSSNNQGIYFESSSNNTISGNNVSSNNQGIIFLSSSSNNIIYNNFFNNTDNSAFYSDNLNFWSTSLDCGPSILNIMGGPCIGGNFYATPSDDGFSQGCSDTVLSGICDLSYQLGVNEIDALPLAQYDTSSGTSDTVPPNVILVSPDNDANINASSMEFRFNVTDDASQTMRICHLYINGSINQTVANSVNAAIDSFSFFSLPSGNYSWSVDCTDTAFNIGYSETRSLDLTNHCGITLSSSGDYVLSEDLQCTGTALTIGVDDITLDCQGHSITGNGAGNGIDNAGGWSNIVVKNCIVMNFSKGIFVSSSSNSIITNNTVSLNTEQGIRLDSSSNNSITDNIASSNGDIGIYLESSSNSTLTNNTVDLNNQGMFIHFGANNTLTDNTISSNGNGIFLSSSFSNIISNNTVSSNNQGIYFESSSGNIITNNSITSTIGAGASLSSSSSNTFTNNNITAPIDRSLVLSSSSGNNFTNNNITSTGDYGAFIWFHSDNNIFISNNITSTTSRGVQLDFCASNTFTNNSITSIGDYGVSLTFSRSNTFANNNISVDQGISGLYLYGTSIGYFQNSIDRTNKINGLPIEYYDGVNRLCSNSQVLDLGSNYAMIGLVGCDNVSVTASPSNTISLIINPFTNNNKINGKISNG
;
A
#
# COMPACT_ATOMS: atom_id res chain seq x y z
N MET A 1 -62.27 6.43 4.67
CA MET A 1 -62.31 5.59 3.45
C MET A 1 -60.86 5.18 3.21
N PHE A 2 -60.59 3.88 3.36
CA PHE A 2 -59.34 3.14 3.15
C PHE A 2 -58.02 3.68 3.74
N PHE A 3 -57.64 3.12 4.89
CA PHE A 3 -56.25 2.90 5.26
C PHE A 3 -55.68 1.86 4.27
N ALA A 4 -54.66 2.22 3.50
CA ALA A 4 -53.79 1.24 2.85
C ALA A 4 -52.67 0.92 3.86
N GLY A 5 -52.54 -0.36 4.20
CA GLY A 5 -51.49 -0.85 5.10
C GLY A 5 -50.12 -0.69 4.46
N LEU A 6 -49.13 -0.36 5.27
CA LEU A 6 -47.72 -0.55 4.96
C LEU A 6 -47.52 -2.05 4.69
N ALA A 7 -47.32 -2.41 3.42
CA ALA A 7 -46.85 -3.74 3.07
C ALA A 7 -45.38 -3.82 3.49
N TYR A 8 -45.04 -4.82 4.32
CA TYR A 8 -43.65 -5.18 4.57
C TYR A 8 -43.04 -5.67 3.24
N ALA A 9 -41.75 -5.38 3.00
CA ALA A 9 -41.00 -5.99 1.90
C ALA A 9 -41.19 -7.51 1.96
N ALA A 10 -41.52 -8.13 0.83
CA ALA A 10 -41.70 -9.58 0.78
C ALA A 10 -40.35 -10.24 0.49
N ASP A 11 -40.10 -11.39 1.11
CA ASP A 11 -38.94 -12.20 0.77
C ASP A 11 -39.17 -12.87 -0.59
N CYS A 12 -38.14 -12.85 -1.44
CA CYS A 12 -38.10 -13.49 -2.75
C CYS A 12 -36.78 -14.25 -2.96
N GLY A 13 -36.65 -14.95 -4.08
CA GLY A 13 -35.50 -15.80 -4.39
C GLY A 13 -35.87 -17.27 -4.58
N GLY A 14 -34.97 -18.04 -5.20
CA GLY A 14 -35.23 -19.43 -5.58
C GLY A 14 -36.35 -19.50 -6.63
N VAL A 15 -37.44 -20.19 -6.30
CA VAL A 15 -38.65 -20.28 -7.16
C VAL A 15 -39.62 -19.10 -6.98
N THR A 16 -39.40 -18.26 -5.96
CA THR A 16 -40.28 -17.11 -5.65
C THR A 16 -39.83 -15.91 -6.47
N ILE A 17 -40.68 -15.50 -7.41
CA ILE A 17 -40.42 -14.36 -8.31
C ILE A 17 -40.23 -13.09 -7.48
N CYS A 18 -39.08 -12.45 -7.63
CA CYS A 18 -38.82 -11.13 -7.05
C CYS A 18 -39.59 -10.04 -7.78
N ASN A 19 -40.22 -9.18 -7.01
CA ASN A 19 -40.84 -7.93 -7.45
C ASN A 19 -40.07 -6.75 -6.86
N CYS A 20 -40.43 -5.55 -7.29
CA CYS A 20 -39.80 -4.34 -6.80
C CYS A 20 -39.97 -4.14 -5.29
N GLY A 21 -38.84 -3.92 -4.60
CA GLY A 21 -38.77 -3.72 -3.16
C GLY A 21 -38.69 -5.00 -2.34
N ASP A 22 -38.61 -6.16 -3.01
CA ASP A 22 -38.48 -7.45 -2.33
C ASP A 22 -37.06 -7.68 -1.82
N THR A 23 -36.94 -8.55 -0.81
CA THR A 23 -35.68 -8.98 -0.21
C THR A 23 -35.29 -10.35 -0.74
N VAL A 24 -34.16 -10.44 -1.45
CA VAL A 24 -33.63 -11.69 -2.02
C VAL A 24 -32.96 -12.48 -0.90
N THR A 25 -33.57 -13.59 -0.48
CA THR A 25 -33.12 -14.41 0.67
C THR A 25 -32.47 -15.73 0.25
N SER A 26 -32.47 -16.05 -1.05
CA SER A 26 -31.80 -17.22 -1.63
C SER A 26 -31.39 -16.93 -3.08
N ASN A 27 -30.50 -17.76 -3.65
CA ASN A 27 -30.05 -17.63 -5.04
C ASN A 27 -31.22 -17.38 -6.01
N TYR A 28 -31.06 -16.43 -6.93
CA TYR A 28 -32.13 -16.03 -7.82
C TYR A 28 -31.62 -15.65 -9.21
N ASN A 29 -32.29 -16.21 -10.22
CA ASN A 29 -32.10 -15.83 -11.62
C ASN A 29 -33.26 -14.94 -12.03
N LEU A 30 -32.98 -13.68 -12.33
CA LEU A 30 -34.01 -12.74 -12.75
C LEU A 30 -34.48 -13.12 -14.16
N SER A 31 -35.76 -13.48 -14.28
CA SER A 31 -36.36 -13.92 -15.54
C SER A 31 -37.03 -12.81 -16.36
N SER A 32 -37.10 -11.59 -15.82
CA SER A 32 -37.75 -10.44 -16.46
C SER A 32 -37.30 -9.12 -15.85
N ASP A 33 -37.37 -8.05 -16.65
CA ASP A 33 -37.05 -6.69 -16.21
C ASP A 33 -37.88 -6.25 -14.99
N LEU A 34 -37.27 -5.46 -14.10
CA LEU A 34 -37.89 -4.90 -12.89
C LEU A 34 -38.03 -3.38 -12.98
N PRO A 35 -39.24 -2.83 -13.16
CA PRO A 35 -39.48 -1.40 -13.20
C PRO A 35 -39.88 -0.82 -11.82
N CYS A 36 -38.90 -0.45 -11.01
CA CYS A 36 -39.11 -0.16 -9.59
C CYS A 36 -39.18 1.34 -9.26
N SER A 37 -40.14 1.69 -8.39
CA SER A 37 -40.37 3.07 -7.93
C SER A 37 -39.31 3.57 -6.96
N GLY A 38 -38.78 2.69 -6.09
CA GLY A 38 -37.76 2.95 -5.08
C GLY A 38 -36.61 1.94 -5.18
N THR A 39 -36.20 1.34 -4.05
CA THR A 39 -35.21 0.25 -4.05
C THR A 39 -35.74 -0.93 -4.86
N ALA A 40 -34.96 -1.44 -5.80
CA ALA A 40 -35.42 -2.55 -6.62
C ALA A 40 -35.28 -3.90 -5.90
N LEU A 41 -34.08 -4.23 -5.43
CA LEU A 41 -33.83 -5.45 -4.66
C LEU A 41 -32.93 -5.17 -3.46
N THR A 42 -33.22 -5.81 -2.33
CA THR A 42 -32.33 -5.86 -1.16
C THR A 42 -31.88 -7.29 -0.96
N ILE A 43 -30.59 -7.53 -0.74
CA ILE A 43 -30.08 -8.85 -0.37
C ILE A 43 -30.37 -9.07 1.11
N GLY A 44 -30.93 -10.23 1.44
CA GLY A 44 -31.34 -10.61 2.78
C GLY A 44 -30.62 -11.83 3.35
N ALA A 45 -29.65 -12.38 2.62
CA ALA A 45 -28.85 -13.52 3.06
C ALA A 45 -27.42 -13.45 2.49
N SER A 46 -26.43 -13.88 3.28
CA SER A 46 -25.04 -14.00 2.84
C SER A 46 -24.86 -15.22 1.93
N GLY A 47 -23.85 -15.18 1.04
CA GLY A 47 -23.48 -16.32 0.19
C GLY A 47 -24.45 -16.58 -0.95
N ILE A 48 -25.33 -15.63 -1.29
CA ILE A 48 -26.31 -15.81 -2.36
C ILE A 48 -25.85 -15.20 -3.68
N THR A 49 -26.27 -15.82 -4.78
CA THR A 49 -26.08 -15.32 -6.14
C THR A 49 -27.37 -14.71 -6.67
N LEU A 50 -27.29 -13.45 -7.11
CA LEU A 50 -28.27 -12.79 -7.94
C LEU A 50 -27.72 -12.68 -9.37
N ASP A 51 -28.19 -13.55 -10.26
CA ASP A 51 -27.89 -13.49 -11.69
C ASP A 51 -29.05 -12.81 -12.40
N CYS A 52 -28.82 -11.65 -13.01
CA CYS A 52 -29.91 -10.98 -13.72
C CYS A 52 -30.18 -11.57 -15.11
N ASN A 53 -29.32 -12.47 -15.62
CA ASN A 53 -29.44 -13.09 -16.94
C ASN A 53 -29.66 -12.07 -18.08
N GLY A 54 -28.97 -10.93 -18.00
CA GLY A 54 -29.11 -9.80 -18.93
C GLY A 54 -30.38 -8.95 -18.74
N SER A 55 -31.23 -9.28 -17.77
CA SER A 55 -32.44 -8.50 -17.46
C SER A 55 -32.10 -7.13 -16.89
N THR A 56 -32.98 -6.17 -17.18
CA THR A 56 -32.83 -4.79 -16.75
C THR A 56 -33.56 -4.52 -15.43
N ILE A 57 -32.82 -4.06 -14.43
CA ILE A 57 -33.36 -3.53 -13.18
C ILE A 57 -33.37 -2.01 -13.29
N THR A 58 -34.56 -1.42 -13.38
CA THR A 58 -34.70 0.03 -13.23
C THR A 58 -35.20 0.36 -11.84
N TYR A 59 -34.61 1.37 -11.21
CA TYR A 59 -34.89 1.73 -9.83
C TYR A 59 -35.06 3.24 -9.67
N ALA A 60 -35.53 3.64 -8.49
CA ALA A 60 -35.73 5.03 -8.10
C ALA A 60 -36.54 5.87 -9.12
N GLN A 61 -37.60 5.31 -9.72
CA GLN A 61 -38.46 6.02 -10.67
C GLN A 61 -39.25 7.18 -10.03
N SER A 62 -39.63 7.06 -8.76
CA SER A 62 -40.43 8.10 -8.07
C SER A 62 -40.13 8.25 -6.57
N GLU A 63 -39.36 7.34 -5.98
CA GLU A 63 -38.98 7.29 -4.57
C GLU A 63 -37.47 7.04 -4.46
N THR A 64 -36.81 7.55 -3.41
CA THR A 64 -35.39 7.25 -3.16
C THR A 64 -35.20 5.78 -2.83
N GLY A 65 -34.16 5.16 -3.40
CA GLY A 65 -33.77 3.78 -3.14
C GLY A 65 -32.66 3.30 -4.07
N TYR A 66 -32.20 2.07 -3.85
CA TYR A 66 -31.04 1.50 -4.53
C TYR A 66 -31.42 0.54 -5.66
N GLY A 67 -30.55 0.36 -6.65
CA GLY A 67 -30.74 -0.71 -7.64
C GLY A 67 -30.66 -2.06 -6.95
N ILE A 68 -29.52 -2.33 -6.32
CA ILE A 68 -29.32 -3.49 -5.46
C ILE A 68 -28.62 -3.02 -4.19
N ASP A 69 -29.23 -3.32 -3.04
CA ASP A 69 -28.70 -3.06 -1.71
C ASP A 69 -28.19 -4.36 -1.08
N ILE A 70 -26.90 -4.43 -0.73
CA ILE A 70 -26.30 -5.63 -0.13
C ILE A 70 -25.80 -5.44 1.30
N THR A 71 -26.30 -4.40 1.98
CA THR A 71 -25.89 -4.02 3.34
C THR A 71 -25.95 -5.18 4.34
N GLY A 72 -24.82 -5.47 4.99
CA GLY A 72 -24.71 -6.44 6.09
C GLY A 72 -24.61 -7.90 5.67
N PHE A 73 -24.52 -8.20 4.37
CA PHE A 73 -24.47 -9.57 3.85
C PHE A 73 -23.21 -9.83 3.03
N ASN A 74 -22.47 -10.87 3.44
CA ASN A 74 -21.16 -11.21 2.90
C ASN A 74 -21.26 -12.27 1.80
N GLY A 75 -20.24 -12.43 0.97
CA GLY A 75 -20.18 -13.53 -0.01
C GLY A 75 -21.24 -13.44 -1.12
N THR A 76 -21.84 -12.27 -1.32
CA THR A 76 -22.91 -12.09 -2.30
C THR A 76 -22.31 -12.01 -3.71
N VAL A 77 -22.89 -12.71 -4.68
CA VAL A 77 -22.50 -12.61 -6.09
C VAL A 77 -23.60 -11.91 -6.88
N ILE A 78 -23.29 -10.78 -7.52
CA ILE A 78 -24.17 -10.10 -8.47
C ILE A 78 -23.55 -10.22 -9.85
N LYS A 79 -24.29 -10.77 -10.83
CA LYS A 79 -23.76 -10.94 -12.19
C LYS A 79 -24.78 -10.73 -13.30
N ASN A 80 -24.28 -10.36 -14.48
CA ASN A 80 -25.04 -10.22 -15.72
C ASN A 80 -26.23 -9.23 -15.62
N CYS A 81 -26.09 -8.17 -14.81
CA CYS A 81 -27.17 -7.21 -14.54
C CYS A 81 -27.05 -5.96 -15.38
N ASN A 82 -28.19 -5.45 -15.87
CA ASN A 82 -28.31 -4.09 -16.37
C ASN A 82 -29.09 -3.24 -15.36
N ILE A 83 -28.40 -2.51 -14.50
CA ILE A 83 -28.96 -1.75 -13.37
C ILE A 83 -28.98 -0.27 -13.76
N MET A 84 -30.15 0.35 -13.86
CA MET A 84 -30.27 1.71 -14.36
C MET A 84 -31.24 2.58 -13.56
N GLN A 85 -30.76 3.72 -13.07
CA GLN A 85 -31.65 4.75 -12.54
C GLN A 85 -32.35 5.49 -13.67
N THR A 86 -33.67 5.58 -13.60
CA THR A 86 -34.48 6.17 -14.69
C THR A 86 -35.02 7.56 -14.40
N ASN A 87 -34.90 8.05 -13.16
CA ASN A 87 -35.29 9.41 -12.78
C ASN A 87 -34.14 10.17 -12.09
N SER A 88 -33.53 11.10 -12.82
CA SER A 88 -32.44 11.94 -12.34
C SER A 88 -32.84 12.95 -11.27
N GLY A 89 -34.15 13.15 -11.02
CA GLY A 89 -34.65 14.00 -9.95
C GLY A 89 -34.61 13.37 -8.55
N VAL A 90 -34.29 12.08 -8.45
CA VAL A 90 -34.22 11.35 -7.17
C VAL A 90 -32.76 11.25 -6.72
N SER A 91 -32.45 11.80 -5.55
CA SER A 91 -31.10 11.82 -4.97
C SER A 91 -30.84 10.67 -4.01
N ASN A 92 -29.56 10.40 -3.70
CA ASN A 92 -29.10 9.30 -2.83
C ASN A 92 -29.56 7.90 -3.30
N ALA A 93 -29.60 7.70 -4.61
CA ALA A 93 -30.09 6.48 -5.25
C ALA A 93 -28.91 5.74 -5.93
N HIS A 94 -28.08 5.06 -5.14
CA HIS A 94 -26.94 4.30 -5.68
C HIS A 94 -27.41 3.07 -6.47
N ALA A 95 -26.77 2.73 -7.59
CA ALA A 95 -27.15 1.55 -8.37
C ALA A 95 -26.79 0.26 -7.64
N VAL A 96 -25.58 0.14 -7.11
CA VAL A 96 -25.19 -0.95 -6.20
C VAL A 96 -24.62 -0.34 -4.92
N TYR A 97 -25.20 -0.73 -3.78
CA TYR A 97 -24.84 -0.22 -2.46
C TYR A 97 -24.36 -1.33 -1.54
N LEU A 98 -23.16 -1.18 -1.00
CA LEU A 98 -22.49 -2.09 -0.07
C LEU A 98 -22.22 -1.35 1.24
N SER A 99 -22.55 -1.94 2.38
CA SER A 99 -22.19 -1.42 3.70
C SER A 99 -22.05 -2.56 4.70
N ASP A 100 -20.93 -2.61 5.42
CA ASP A 100 -20.54 -3.74 6.29
C ASP A 100 -20.64 -5.10 5.55
N THR A 101 -20.19 -5.11 4.29
CA THR A 101 -20.27 -6.24 3.36
C THR A 101 -18.88 -6.67 2.91
N SER A 102 -18.50 -7.92 3.18
CA SER A 102 -17.19 -8.46 2.80
C SER A 102 -17.29 -9.66 1.86
N ASN A 103 -16.22 -9.92 1.12
CA ASN A 103 -16.07 -11.09 0.24
C ASN A 103 -17.14 -11.21 -0.86
N SER A 104 -17.78 -10.11 -1.25
CA SER A 104 -18.80 -10.12 -2.30
C SER A 104 -18.19 -9.84 -3.68
N MET A 105 -18.82 -10.37 -4.72
CA MET A 105 -18.35 -10.26 -6.10
C MET A 105 -19.42 -9.65 -7.00
N ILE A 106 -19.05 -8.61 -7.74
CA ILE A 106 -19.91 -7.98 -8.73
C ILE A 106 -19.22 -8.09 -10.09
N GLN A 107 -19.88 -8.70 -11.08
CA GLN A 107 -19.24 -9.00 -12.35
C GLN A 107 -20.16 -8.91 -13.58
N TYR A 108 -19.56 -8.66 -14.74
CA TYR A 108 -20.23 -8.68 -16.05
C TYR A 108 -21.52 -7.85 -16.11
N SER A 109 -21.56 -6.72 -15.39
CA SER A 109 -22.79 -5.92 -15.24
C SER A 109 -22.62 -4.50 -15.77
N ASP A 110 -23.69 -3.99 -16.39
CA ASP A 110 -23.88 -2.59 -16.72
C ASP A 110 -24.60 -1.91 -15.55
N ILE A 111 -23.94 -0.95 -14.91
CA ILE A 111 -24.37 -0.33 -13.65
C ILE A 111 -24.40 1.18 -13.85
N SER A 112 -25.58 1.78 -13.71
CA SER A 112 -25.76 3.22 -13.95
C SER A 112 -26.67 3.93 -12.96
N SER A 113 -26.26 5.12 -12.56
CA SER A 113 -27.07 6.07 -11.78
C SER A 113 -27.19 7.42 -12.51
N SER A 114 -28.24 8.17 -12.20
CA SER A 114 -28.54 9.46 -12.84
C SER A 114 -28.99 10.55 -11.88
N GLY A 115 -29.19 10.25 -10.59
CA GLY A 115 -29.59 11.20 -9.56
C GLY A 115 -28.43 12.04 -9.01
N ASN A 116 -28.75 13.16 -8.35
CA ASN A 116 -27.74 13.85 -7.53
C ASN A 116 -27.33 12.97 -6.33
N ASP A 117 -26.09 13.07 -5.86
CA ASP A 117 -25.57 12.26 -4.75
C ASP A 117 -25.75 10.73 -4.99
N SER A 118 -25.84 10.29 -6.25
CA SER A 118 -26.17 8.91 -6.62
C SER A 118 -25.02 8.28 -7.39
N CYS A 119 -24.33 7.35 -6.74
CA CYS A 119 -23.18 6.65 -7.33
C CYS A 119 -23.62 5.46 -8.19
N GLY A 120 -22.79 5.10 -9.18
CA GLY A 120 -22.94 3.81 -9.86
C GLY A 120 -22.70 2.68 -8.85
N VAL A 121 -21.54 2.69 -8.20
CA VAL A 121 -21.22 1.79 -7.09
C VAL A 121 -20.83 2.60 -5.86
N ALA A 122 -21.41 2.24 -4.71
CA ALA A 122 -21.11 2.83 -3.42
C ALA A 122 -20.71 1.74 -2.41
N ILE A 123 -19.46 1.80 -1.94
CA ILE A 123 -18.88 0.87 -0.96
C ILE A 123 -18.59 1.64 0.32
N PHE A 124 -19.30 1.31 1.39
CA PHE A 124 -19.28 2.05 2.65
C PHE A 124 -18.87 1.17 3.82
N SER A 125 -18.34 1.79 4.89
CA SER A 125 -18.08 1.12 6.16
C SER A 125 -17.09 -0.04 6.00
N ASN A 126 -17.10 -1.03 6.91
CA ASN A 126 -16.15 -2.16 6.92
C ASN A 126 -16.40 -3.17 5.77
N SER A 127 -16.66 -2.68 4.57
CA SER A 127 -16.90 -3.48 3.38
C SER A 127 -15.58 -3.85 2.72
N ASN A 128 -15.02 -4.98 3.13
CA ASN A 128 -13.66 -5.38 2.80
C ASN A 128 -13.61 -6.56 1.83
N ASP A 129 -12.49 -6.74 1.14
CA ASP A 129 -12.22 -7.96 0.36
C ASP A 129 -13.26 -8.23 -0.76
N ASN A 130 -13.94 -7.20 -1.28
CA ASN A 130 -14.89 -7.33 -2.37
C ASN A 130 -14.20 -7.24 -3.73
N ILE A 131 -14.76 -7.92 -4.74
CA ILE A 131 -14.20 -8.02 -6.09
C ILE A 131 -15.17 -7.46 -7.14
N PHE A 132 -14.66 -6.57 -7.98
CA PHE A 132 -15.36 -6.00 -9.12
C PHE A 132 -14.61 -6.35 -10.40
N ILE A 133 -15.23 -7.13 -11.29
CA ILE A 133 -14.57 -7.59 -12.52
C ILE A 133 -15.45 -7.47 -13.76
N PHE A 134 -14.90 -6.91 -14.84
CA PHE A 134 -15.61 -6.74 -16.13
C PHE A 134 -16.95 -6.00 -16.04
N ASN A 135 -17.06 -4.98 -15.17
CA ASN A 135 -18.25 -4.16 -15.09
C ASN A 135 -18.11 -2.85 -15.87
N ASN A 136 -19.24 -2.31 -16.31
CA ASN A 136 -19.36 -0.96 -16.85
C ASN A 136 -20.17 -0.12 -15.86
N ILE A 137 -19.49 0.72 -15.09
CA ILE A 137 -20.03 1.52 -14.00
C ILE A 137 -20.09 2.98 -14.45
N SER A 138 -21.25 3.61 -14.32
CA SER A 138 -21.44 5.01 -14.71
C SER A 138 -22.33 5.78 -13.74
N SER A 139 -22.05 7.06 -13.56
CA SER A 139 -22.96 8.01 -12.94
C SER A 139 -23.10 9.26 -13.79
N THR A 140 -24.33 9.76 -13.93
CA THR A 140 -24.57 10.98 -14.73
C THR A 140 -24.31 12.27 -13.94
N ASN A 141 -24.58 12.28 -12.64
CA ASN A 141 -24.63 13.52 -11.84
C ASN A 141 -23.75 13.50 -10.59
N PHE A 142 -23.05 12.39 -10.32
CA PHE A 142 -22.23 12.22 -9.12
C PHE A 142 -21.09 11.22 -9.38
N ILE A 143 -20.49 10.66 -8.34
CA ILE A 143 -19.31 9.78 -8.45
C ILE A 143 -19.64 8.46 -9.15
N GLY A 144 -18.78 8.00 -10.06
CA GLY A 144 -18.92 6.69 -10.72
C GLY A 144 -18.84 5.53 -9.72
N ALA A 145 -17.70 5.41 -9.02
CA ALA A 145 -17.50 4.46 -7.93
C ALA A 145 -16.90 5.15 -6.69
N VAL A 146 -17.46 4.90 -5.50
CA VAL A 146 -16.96 5.47 -4.24
C VAL A 146 -16.68 4.39 -3.19
N LEU A 147 -15.55 4.54 -2.49
CA LEU A 147 -15.13 3.77 -1.33
C LEU A 147 -15.04 4.75 -0.15
N TYR A 148 -15.85 4.57 0.89
CA TYR A 148 -16.00 5.56 1.96
C TYR A 148 -16.04 4.94 3.36
N SER A 149 -15.21 5.45 4.27
CA SER A 149 -15.18 5.10 5.70
C SER A 149 -14.71 3.66 5.98
N ASP A 150 -13.43 3.39 5.74
CA ASP A 150 -12.73 2.14 6.03
C ASP A 150 -13.04 0.87 5.19
N PRO A 151 -13.49 0.94 3.91
CA PRO A 151 -13.49 -0.22 3.04
C PRO A 151 -12.07 -0.50 2.55
N ASN A 152 -11.54 -1.68 2.86
CA ASN A 152 -10.15 -2.05 2.63
C ASN A 152 -10.03 -3.34 1.82
N ASN A 153 -8.87 -3.55 1.20
CA ASN A 153 -8.56 -4.78 0.45
C ASN A 153 -9.51 -5.08 -0.74
N ASN A 154 -10.24 -4.10 -1.24
CA ASN A 154 -11.13 -4.31 -2.38
C ASN A 154 -10.34 -4.34 -3.70
N THR A 155 -10.82 -5.11 -4.67
CA THR A 155 -10.13 -5.36 -5.94
C THR A 155 -11.00 -5.02 -7.14
N PHE A 156 -10.50 -4.18 -8.04
CA PHE A 156 -11.13 -3.80 -9.30
C PHE A 156 -10.26 -4.23 -10.49
N ILE A 157 -10.79 -5.09 -11.35
CA ILE A 157 -10.08 -5.64 -12.52
C ILE A 157 -10.90 -5.46 -13.80
N ASN A 158 -10.30 -4.88 -14.84
CA ASN A 158 -10.92 -4.74 -16.17
C ASN A 158 -12.30 -4.06 -16.18
N ASN A 159 -12.54 -3.09 -15.29
CA ASN A 159 -13.79 -2.32 -15.27
C ASN A 159 -13.68 -1.03 -16.09
N SER A 160 -14.81 -0.57 -16.63
CA SER A 160 -15.00 0.81 -17.08
C SER A 160 -15.77 1.56 -16.02
N ILE A 161 -15.25 2.67 -15.51
CA ILE A 161 -15.85 3.51 -14.46
C ILE A 161 -15.92 4.93 -15.00
N SER A 162 -17.09 5.55 -15.01
CA SER A 162 -17.26 6.89 -15.56
C SER A 162 -18.20 7.78 -14.74
N SER A 163 -17.93 9.09 -14.75
CA SER A 163 -18.85 10.11 -14.22
C SER A 163 -18.98 11.28 -15.19
N ALA A 164 -20.21 11.73 -15.46
CA ALA A 164 -20.50 12.82 -16.39
C ALA A 164 -20.61 14.22 -15.75
N ASN A 165 -20.46 14.37 -14.43
CA ASN A 165 -20.57 15.68 -13.77
C ASN A 165 -19.80 15.78 -12.43
N ASP A 166 -19.00 14.78 -12.07
CA ASP A 166 -18.29 14.77 -10.79
C ASP A 166 -16.96 14.02 -10.89
N ILE A 167 -16.74 12.99 -10.06
CA ILE A 167 -15.49 12.23 -9.97
C ILE A 167 -15.67 10.84 -10.58
N GLY A 168 -14.67 10.35 -11.33
CA GLY A 168 -14.68 9.00 -11.87
C GLY A 168 -14.71 7.94 -10.76
N ALA A 169 -13.67 7.93 -9.92
CA ALA A 169 -13.60 7.10 -8.72
C ALA A 169 -13.02 7.85 -7.50
N ALA A 170 -13.51 7.54 -6.30
CA ALA A 170 -13.11 8.23 -5.08
C ALA A 170 -12.90 7.30 -3.87
N LEU A 171 -11.76 7.43 -3.20
CA LEU A 171 -11.36 6.66 -2.02
C LEU A 171 -11.21 7.58 -0.79
N TYR A 172 -12.09 7.43 0.19
CA TYR A 172 -12.12 8.20 1.43
C TYR A 172 -11.85 7.28 2.63
N SER A 173 -10.70 7.47 3.29
CA SER A 173 -10.25 6.61 4.40
C SER A 173 -10.30 5.12 4.01
N SER A 174 -9.69 4.80 2.86
CA SER A 174 -9.78 3.47 2.27
C SER A 174 -8.40 2.99 1.83
N SER A 175 -8.00 1.83 2.30
CA SER A 175 -6.63 1.34 2.26
C SER A 175 -6.47 -0.06 1.67
N ASN A 176 -5.27 -0.33 1.14
CA ASN A 176 -4.87 -1.63 0.58
C ASN A 176 -5.73 -2.10 -0.61
N ASN A 177 -6.41 -1.19 -1.33
CA ASN A 177 -7.22 -1.55 -2.49
C ASN A 177 -6.36 -1.67 -3.74
N ILE A 178 -6.79 -2.50 -4.69
CA ILE A 178 -6.06 -2.80 -5.93
C ILE A 178 -6.92 -2.50 -7.15
N PHE A 179 -6.40 -1.70 -8.07
CA PHE A 179 -7.01 -1.39 -9.36
C PHE A 179 -6.07 -1.81 -10.49
N THR A 180 -6.48 -2.78 -11.31
CA THR A 180 -5.69 -3.28 -12.45
C THR A 180 -6.48 -3.22 -13.76
N ASN A 181 -5.88 -2.64 -14.80
CA ASN A 181 -6.45 -2.57 -16.16
C ASN A 181 -7.85 -1.94 -16.25
N ASN A 182 -8.17 -1.01 -15.36
CA ASN A 182 -9.45 -0.29 -15.39
C ASN A 182 -9.35 0.97 -16.26
N THR A 183 -10.48 1.42 -16.78
CA THR A 183 -10.64 2.74 -17.41
C THR A 183 -11.53 3.58 -16.50
N ILE A 184 -10.97 4.61 -15.85
CA ILE A 184 -11.65 5.51 -14.92
C ILE A 184 -11.66 6.92 -15.53
N THR A 185 -12.84 7.41 -15.87
CA THR A 185 -12.98 8.68 -16.60
C THR A 185 -14.02 9.61 -15.98
N THR A 186 -13.80 10.91 -16.16
CA THR A 186 -14.84 11.91 -15.96
C THR A 186 -14.71 13.04 -16.97
N ASP A 187 -15.77 13.80 -17.20
CA ASP A 187 -15.79 15.03 -17.98
C ASP A 187 -15.97 16.31 -17.13
N TYR A 188 -15.79 16.22 -15.81
CA TYR A 188 -15.98 17.36 -14.90
C TYR A 188 -14.83 17.58 -13.91
N ASP A 189 -14.79 16.85 -12.79
CA ASP A 189 -13.85 17.09 -11.69
C ASP A 189 -12.65 16.15 -11.82
N LYS A 190 -12.47 15.19 -10.90
CA LYS A 190 -11.26 14.36 -10.85
C LYS A 190 -11.49 12.99 -11.48
N GLY A 191 -10.51 12.50 -12.26
CA GLY A 191 -10.53 11.11 -12.72
C GLY A 191 -10.52 10.15 -11.52
N LEU A 192 -9.56 10.35 -10.62
CA LEU A 192 -9.39 9.60 -9.38
C LEU A 192 -9.01 10.53 -8.22
N ILE A 193 -9.63 10.34 -7.04
CA ILE A 193 -9.24 10.99 -5.79
C ILE A 193 -8.95 9.98 -4.66
N LEU A 194 -7.89 10.22 -3.89
CA LEU A 194 -7.58 9.56 -2.63
C LEU A 194 -7.47 10.61 -1.52
N THR A 195 -8.20 10.42 -0.42
CA THR A 195 -8.29 11.44 0.64
C THR A 195 -8.55 10.82 2.03
N PHE A 196 -8.24 11.58 3.08
CA PHE A 196 -8.42 11.21 4.49
C PHE A 196 -7.77 9.89 4.91
N ASN A 197 -6.44 9.79 4.82
CA ASN A 197 -5.66 8.57 5.16
C ASN A 197 -5.95 7.36 4.25
N SER A 198 -6.27 7.59 2.97
CA SER A 198 -6.38 6.51 1.98
C SER A 198 -4.99 6.00 1.59
N ASN A 199 -4.48 5.03 2.37
CA ASN A 199 -3.09 4.59 2.32
C ASN A 199 -2.89 3.23 1.64
N ASN A 200 -1.69 2.97 1.12
CA ASN A 200 -1.26 1.66 0.60
C ASN A 200 -2.11 1.12 -0.57
N ASN A 201 -2.77 1.98 -1.35
CA ASN A 201 -3.53 1.57 -2.53
C ASN A 201 -2.62 1.40 -3.75
N THR A 202 -2.95 0.46 -4.63
CA THR A 202 -2.14 0.10 -5.80
C THR A 202 -2.92 0.21 -7.11
N PHE A 203 -2.35 0.93 -8.08
CA PHE A 203 -2.93 1.18 -9.40
C PHE A 203 -1.94 0.73 -10.50
N ILE A 204 -2.31 -0.30 -11.27
CA ILE A 204 -1.46 -0.90 -12.31
C ILE A 204 -2.18 -0.86 -13.67
N SER A 205 -1.53 -0.26 -14.67
CA SER A 205 -1.98 -0.31 -16.07
C SER A 205 -3.40 0.24 -16.31
N ASN A 206 -3.84 1.19 -15.49
CA ASN A 206 -5.14 1.84 -15.64
C ASN A 206 -5.06 3.07 -16.56
N ASN A 207 -6.22 3.45 -17.11
CA ASN A 207 -6.42 4.75 -17.75
C ASN A 207 -7.25 5.64 -16.82
N LEU A 208 -6.66 6.74 -16.32
CA LEU A 208 -7.21 7.64 -15.31
C LEU A 208 -7.31 9.04 -15.92
N SER A 209 -8.50 9.48 -16.31
CA SER A 209 -8.65 10.72 -17.09
C SER A 209 -9.76 11.64 -16.61
N SER A 210 -9.47 12.94 -16.53
CA SER A 210 -10.49 13.98 -16.49
C SER A 210 -10.48 14.78 -17.78
N THR A 211 -11.63 14.87 -18.46
CA THR A 211 -11.85 15.72 -19.63
C THR A 211 -12.58 17.01 -19.29
N GLY A 212 -12.70 17.33 -18.01
CA GLY A 212 -13.34 18.54 -17.53
C GLY A 212 -12.61 19.83 -17.88
N THR A 213 -13.32 20.93 -17.70
CA THR A 213 -12.82 22.29 -18.02
C THR A 213 -12.81 23.22 -16.82
N GLY A 214 -13.13 22.70 -15.62
CA GLY A 214 -13.16 23.45 -14.37
C GLY A 214 -11.79 23.56 -13.69
N GLU A 215 -11.68 24.48 -12.74
CA GLU A 215 -10.67 24.44 -11.68
C GLU A 215 -10.91 23.15 -10.88
N TYR A 216 -9.86 22.39 -10.54
CA TYR A 216 -9.85 21.04 -9.95
C TYR A 216 -10.06 19.84 -10.89
N SER A 217 -10.14 20.06 -12.20
CA SER A 217 -10.26 18.99 -13.20
C SER A 217 -8.96 18.19 -13.33
N ASN A 218 -8.65 17.31 -12.37
CA ASN A 218 -7.38 16.61 -12.27
C ASN A 218 -7.46 15.16 -12.77
N GLY A 219 -6.36 14.63 -13.30
CA GLY A 219 -6.28 13.20 -13.62
C GLY A 219 -6.32 12.36 -12.34
N VAL A 220 -5.37 12.61 -11.44
CA VAL A 220 -5.25 11.99 -10.11
C VAL A 220 -5.03 13.07 -9.05
N TYR A 221 -5.71 12.95 -7.91
CA TYR A 221 -5.55 13.86 -6.76
C TYR A 221 -5.43 13.11 -5.43
N LEU A 222 -4.38 13.40 -4.66
CA LEU A 222 -4.10 12.84 -3.34
C LEU A 222 -4.04 13.96 -2.30
N GLU A 223 -4.80 13.84 -1.22
CA GLU A 223 -4.84 14.83 -0.13
C GLU A 223 -5.00 14.17 1.27
N TYR A 224 -4.81 14.97 2.32
CA TYR A 224 -5.00 14.62 3.74
C TYR A 224 -4.38 13.28 4.17
N ASN A 225 -3.04 13.21 4.17
CA ASN A 225 -2.26 12.04 4.61
C ASN A 225 -2.52 10.76 3.79
N SER A 226 -2.80 10.88 2.49
CA SER A 226 -2.92 9.70 1.60
C SER A 226 -1.53 9.22 1.19
N ASN A 227 -0.98 8.30 1.97
CA ASN A 227 0.42 7.89 1.97
C ASN A 227 0.66 6.50 1.39
N ASN A 228 1.89 6.23 0.95
CA ASN A 228 2.34 4.90 0.50
C ASN A 228 1.54 4.31 -0.67
N ASN A 229 0.88 5.13 -1.49
CA ASN A 229 0.15 4.65 -2.66
C ASN A 229 1.08 4.45 -3.85
N ILE A 230 0.80 3.44 -4.69
CA ILE A 230 1.64 3.03 -5.81
C ILE A 230 0.88 3.14 -7.14
N PHE A 231 1.47 3.85 -8.10
CA PHE A 231 0.98 4.02 -9.46
C PHE A 231 2.04 3.51 -10.44
N THR A 232 1.76 2.42 -11.17
CA THR A 232 2.68 1.82 -12.15
C THR A 232 2.04 1.62 -13.52
N ASN A 233 2.73 2.06 -14.58
CA ASN A 233 2.31 1.88 -15.98
C ASN A 233 0.92 2.45 -16.32
N ASN A 234 0.44 3.47 -15.60
CA ASN A 234 -0.87 4.07 -15.86
C ASN A 234 -0.79 5.19 -16.91
N SER A 235 -1.90 5.44 -17.58
CA SER A 235 -2.14 6.65 -18.38
C SER A 235 -2.97 7.62 -17.54
N ILE A 236 -2.39 8.74 -17.13
CA ILE A 236 -3.00 9.76 -16.29
C ILE A 236 -3.17 11.04 -17.11
N SER A 237 -4.39 11.56 -17.25
CA SER A 237 -4.62 12.75 -18.07
C SER A 237 -5.63 13.73 -17.48
N SER A 238 -5.33 15.02 -17.63
CA SER A 238 -6.25 16.12 -17.38
C SER A 238 -6.37 17.00 -18.62
N ALA A 239 -7.61 17.34 -18.99
CA ALA A 239 -7.88 18.26 -20.08
C ALA A 239 -7.76 19.74 -19.72
N ASN A 240 -7.63 20.08 -18.43
CA ASN A 240 -7.57 21.47 -18.01
C ASN A 240 -6.57 21.71 -16.89
N ASP A 241 -6.78 21.12 -15.71
CA ASP A 241 -6.01 21.46 -14.52
C ASP A 241 -4.74 20.60 -14.38
N ILE A 242 -4.59 19.80 -13.33
CA ILE A 242 -3.33 19.10 -13.03
C ILE A 242 -3.40 17.63 -13.44
N GLY A 243 -2.31 17.11 -14.01
CA GLY A 243 -2.20 15.68 -14.33
C GLY A 243 -2.27 14.83 -13.06
N ALA A 244 -1.30 15.02 -12.15
CA ALA A 244 -1.28 14.42 -10.82
C ALA A 244 -0.97 15.46 -9.74
N TRP A 245 -1.83 15.61 -8.74
CA TRP A 245 -1.65 16.56 -7.64
C TRP A 245 -1.61 15.81 -6.30
N LEU A 246 -0.55 16.03 -5.52
CA LEU A 246 -0.41 15.52 -4.15
C LEU A 246 -0.28 16.69 -3.19
N GLU A 247 -1.11 16.69 -2.13
CA GLU A 247 -1.07 17.74 -1.13
C GLU A 247 -1.31 17.26 0.31
N SER A 248 -1.24 18.18 1.27
CA SER A 248 -1.75 17.99 2.63
C SER A 248 -1.15 16.75 3.33
N SER A 249 0.18 16.66 3.34
CA SER A 249 0.97 15.56 3.93
C SER A 249 0.76 14.19 3.28
N SER A 250 0.36 14.13 2.01
CA SER A 250 0.32 12.89 1.20
C SER A 250 1.73 12.47 0.80
N ASN A 251 2.43 11.79 1.71
CA ASN A 251 3.85 11.47 1.64
C ASN A 251 4.12 10.01 1.21
N ASN A 252 5.36 9.70 0.83
CA ASN A 252 5.80 8.34 0.48
C ASN A 252 5.03 7.67 -0.68
N ASN A 253 4.38 8.44 -1.56
CA ASN A 253 3.70 7.89 -2.73
C ASN A 253 4.70 7.65 -3.88
N THR A 254 4.44 6.62 -4.70
CA THR A 254 5.36 6.18 -5.76
C THR A 254 4.67 6.14 -7.11
N PHE A 255 5.21 6.87 -8.08
CA PHE A 255 4.79 6.89 -9.49
C PHE A 255 5.93 6.36 -10.37
N ILE A 256 5.72 5.20 -11.01
CA ILE A 256 6.70 4.55 -11.88
C ILE A 256 6.14 4.30 -13.28
N SER A 257 6.87 4.70 -14.31
CA SER A 257 6.55 4.39 -15.72
C SER A 257 5.16 4.84 -16.17
N ASN A 258 4.59 5.90 -15.56
CA ASN A 258 3.30 6.44 -15.95
C ASN A 258 3.45 7.48 -17.06
N ASN A 259 2.38 7.65 -17.86
CA ASN A 259 2.23 8.76 -18.78
C ASN A 259 1.28 9.79 -18.15
N ILE A 260 1.80 10.93 -17.70
CA ILE A 260 1.06 11.98 -16.98
C ILE A 260 0.96 13.21 -17.87
N THR A 261 -0.26 13.60 -18.26
CA THR A 261 -0.47 14.71 -19.19
C THR A 261 -1.46 15.73 -18.63
N SER A 262 -1.13 17.02 -18.67
CA SER A 262 -2.05 18.14 -18.46
C SER A 262 -2.12 19.02 -19.71
N MET A 263 -3.34 19.38 -20.12
CA MET A 263 -3.59 20.21 -21.29
C MET A 263 -3.71 21.72 -21.03
N ASN A 264 -3.90 22.23 -19.80
CA ASN A 264 -3.90 23.68 -19.54
C ASN A 264 -3.19 24.13 -18.25
N ASP A 265 -2.66 23.24 -17.40
CA ASP A 265 -1.88 23.65 -16.22
C ASP A 265 -0.71 22.70 -15.92
N VAL A 266 -0.52 22.24 -14.68
CA VAL A 266 0.71 21.56 -14.25
C VAL A 266 0.65 20.05 -14.55
N GLY A 267 1.78 19.46 -14.96
CA GLY A 267 1.88 18.00 -15.10
C GLY A 267 1.75 17.29 -13.75
N VAL A 268 2.67 17.60 -12.83
CA VAL A 268 2.70 17.11 -11.44
C VAL A 268 2.79 18.29 -10.47
N TYR A 269 1.90 18.38 -9.49
CA TYR A 269 1.95 19.40 -8.44
C TYR A 269 2.09 18.77 -7.04
N LEU A 270 3.10 19.21 -6.28
CA LEU A 270 3.32 18.81 -4.88
C LEU A 270 3.15 20.00 -3.95
N GLU A 271 2.24 19.91 -2.98
CA GLU A 271 1.96 20.98 -2.01
C GLU A 271 1.95 20.44 -0.56
N SER A 272 2.94 20.80 0.25
CA SER A 272 3.11 20.22 1.60
C SER A 272 3.12 18.68 1.60
N SER A 273 3.78 18.08 0.59
CA SER A 273 3.82 16.64 0.34
C SER A 273 5.28 16.20 0.12
N SER A 274 5.78 15.30 0.98
CA SER A 274 7.20 14.98 1.11
C SER A 274 7.50 13.50 0.90
N ASP A 275 8.77 13.18 0.62
CA ASP A 275 9.27 11.81 0.50
C ASP A 275 8.62 10.96 -0.63
N ASN A 276 7.99 11.59 -1.63
CA ASN A 276 7.41 10.88 -2.78
C ASN A 276 8.45 10.55 -3.85
N ILE A 277 8.20 9.51 -4.64
CA ILE A 277 9.09 9.05 -5.71
C ILE A 277 8.38 9.14 -7.07
N PHE A 278 9.02 9.83 -8.02
CA PHE A 278 8.65 9.82 -9.43
C PHE A 278 9.81 9.27 -10.24
N ALA A 279 9.65 8.08 -10.81
CA ALA A 279 10.67 7.42 -11.60
C ALA A 279 10.16 6.99 -12.98
N SER A 280 10.95 7.22 -14.04
CA SER A 280 10.62 6.70 -15.38
C SER A 280 9.28 7.20 -15.96
N ASN A 281 8.72 8.30 -15.45
CA ASN A 281 7.45 8.84 -15.94
C ASN A 281 7.64 9.78 -17.12
N ARG A 282 6.63 9.84 -17.99
CA ARG A 282 6.52 10.83 -19.05
C ARG A 282 5.52 11.90 -18.60
N ILE A 283 6.02 13.07 -18.23
CA ILE A 283 5.25 14.21 -17.68
C ILE A 283 5.15 15.31 -18.75
N ILE A 284 3.94 15.61 -19.20
CA ILE A 284 3.70 16.59 -20.27
C ILE A 284 2.72 17.64 -19.77
N SER A 285 3.11 18.92 -19.86
CA SER A 285 2.22 20.07 -19.67
C SER A 285 2.31 20.98 -20.90
N SER A 286 1.17 21.38 -21.44
CA SER A 286 1.08 22.15 -22.69
C SER A 286 1.35 23.65 -22.52
N VAL A 287 1.11 24.24 -21.33
CA VAL A 287 1.12 25.71 -21.15
C VAL A 287 1.77 26.20 -19.85
N SER A 288 1.95 25.36 -18.84
CA SER A 288 2.43 25.74 -17.49
C SER A 288 3.69 24.95 -17.10
N SER A 289 3.86 24.69 -15.80
CA SER A 289 4.99 23.93 -15.27
C SER A 289 4.83 22.43 -15.50
N GLY A 290 5.94 21.73 -15.74
CA GLY A 290 5.94 20.26 -15.81
C GLY A 290 5.76 19.69 -14.42
N ILE A 291 6.58 20.20 -13.49
CA ILE A 291 6.50 19.92 -12.06
C ILE A 291 6.39 21.25 -11.30
N SER A 292 5.46 21.35 -10.36
CA SER A 292 5.38 22.46 -9.42
C SER A 292 5.52 21.94 -7.99
N ILE A 293 6.22 22.67 -7.14
CA ILE A 293 6.50 22.28 -5.75
C ILE A 293 6.30 23.48 -4.82
N ASP A 294 5.46 23.31 -3.80
CA ASP A 294 5.29 24.26 -2.69
C ASP A 294 5.41 23.52 -1.34
N SER A 295 6.22 24.07 -0.44
CA SER A 295 6.38 23.63 0.95
C SER A 295 6.62 22.11 1.13
N SER A 296 7.31 21.49 0.17
CA SER A 296 7.43 20.03 0.02
C SER A 296 8.90 19.61 0.00
N LEU A 297 9.28 18.59 0.77
CA LEU A 297 10.68 18.21 1.00
C LEU A 297 10.97 16.76 0.61
N ASN A 298 12.24 16.47 0.32
CA ASN A 298 12.77 15.11 0.13
C ASN A 298 12.06 14.26 -0.94
N ASN A 299 11.32 14.86 -1.87
CA ASN A 299 10.77 14.12 -3.00
C ASN A 299 11.90 13.75 -3.97
N LEU A 300 11.87 12.54 -4.52
CA LEU A 300 12.87 12.01 -5.43
C LEU A 300 12.32 11.92 -6.85
N PHE A 301 12.89 12.70 -7.76
CA PHE A 301 12.62 12.65 -9.19
C PHE A 301 13.85 12.12 -9.91
N TYR A 302 13.73 11.01 -10.63
CA TYR A 302 14.80 10.55 -11.52
C TYR A 302 14.25 9.81 -12.74
N ASN A 303 15.02 9.80 -13.81
CA ASN A 303 14.67 9.12 -15.05
C ASN A 303 13.33 9.58 -15.67
N ASN A 304 12.83 10.78 -15.36
CA ASN A 304 11.57 11.26 -15.94
C ASN A 304 11.80 12.09 -17.21
N PHE A 305 10.85 12.05 -18.14
CA PHE A 305 10.77 12.94 -19.29
C PHE A 305 9.77 14.04 -18.97
N ILE A 306 10.25 15.27 -18.77
CA ILE A 306 9.42 16.42 -18.41
C ILE A 306 9.37 17.34 -19.63
N ASN A 307 8.19 17.60 -20.18
CA ASN A 307 8.02 18.48 -21.33
C ASN A 307 6.97 19.56 -21.07
N SER A 308 7.42 20.79 -20.87
CA SER A 308 6.57 21.91 -20.44
C SER A 308 7.20 23.27 -20.71
N THR A 309 6.41 24.36 -20.61
CA THR A 309 6.94 25.72 -20.84
C THR A 309 7.94 26.12 -19.75
N THR A 310 7.64 25.75 -18.50
CA THR A 310 8.54 25.82 -17.35
C THR A 310 8.78 24.40 -16.84
N ALA A 311 10.02 23.93 -16.78
CA ALA A 311 10.26 22.53 -16.42
C ALA A 311 9.87 22.24 -14.96
N VAL A 312 10.39 23.07 -14.05
CA VAL A 312 10.13 22.99 -12.61
C VAL A 312 9.86 24.40 -12.07
N SER A 313 8.85 24.54 -11.22
CA SER A 313 8.57 25.74 -10.42
C SER A 313 8.61 25.40 -8.94
N ILE A 314 9.39 26.14 -8.14
CA ILE A 314 9.53 25.90 -6.70
C ILE A 314 9.18 27.18 -5.94
N THR A 315 8.35 27.02 -4.90
CA THR A 315 8.03 28.06 -3.92
C THR A 315 8.34 27.58 -2.49
N SER A 316 8.62 28.52 -1.58
CA SER A 316 8.63 28.26 -0.11
C SER A 316 9.72 27.33 0.47
N GLY A 317 10.98 27.40 0.03
CA GLY A 317 12.11 26.72 0.73
C GLY A 317 12.14 25.19 0.63
N SER A 318 11.53 24.65 -0.42
CA SER A 318 11.38 23.21 -0.70
C SER A 318 12.67 22.57 -1.21
N SER A 319 13.41 21.79 -0.42
CA SER A 319 14.60 21.04 -0.87
C SER A 319 14.25 19.60 -1.24
N ASN A 320 14.49 19.22 -2.50
CA ASN A 320 14.14 17.93 -3.09
C ASN A 320 15.33 17.30 -3.84
N LEU A 321 15.22 16.00 -4.14
CA LEU A 321 16.23 15.22 -4.84
C LEU A 321 15.84 15.05 -6.31
N TRP A 322 16.74 15.41 -7.21
CA TRP A 322 16.48 15.46 -8.66
C TRP A 322 17.28 14.44 -9.47
N ASN A 323 18.03 13.57 -8.79
CA ASN A 323 18.74 12.48 -9.40
C ASN A 323 19.01 11.38 -8.38
N THR A 324 19.17 10.16 -8.88
CA THR A 324 19.74 9.05 -8.10
C THR A 324 21.27 9.03 -8.20
N THR A 325 21.92 8.10 -7.51
CA THR A 325 23.32 7.76 -7.79
C THR A 325 23.43 7.19 -9.20
N LEU A 326 24.36 7.68 -10.01
CA LEU A 326 24.57 7.20 -11.38
C LEU A 326 24.80 5.68 -11.40
N HIS A 327 23.95 4.95 -12.12
CA HIS A 327 24.10 3.51 -12.33
C HIS A 327 23.75 3.13 -13.77
N SER A 328 24.26 1.99 -14.23
CA SER A 328 23.99 1.49 -15.58
C SER A 328 22.52 1.10 -15.73
N GLY A 329 21.94 1.40 -16.89
CA GLY A 329 20.55 1.10 -17.23
C GLY A 329 20.04 2.07 -18.29
N THR A 330 19.10 1.65 -19.12
CA THR A 330 18.52 2.52 -20.14
C THR A 330 17.62 3.57 -19.49
N ASN A 331 17.99 4.84 -19.67
CA ASN A 331 17.17 5.95 -19.23
C ASN A 331 16.01 6.21 -20.20
N ILE A 332 15.04 7.02 -19.79
CA ILE A 332 13.80 7.31 -20.54
C ILE A 332 14.03 7.95 -21.91
N MET A 333 15.25 8.41 -22.18
CA MET A 333 15.66 8.98 -23.46
C MET A 333 16.49 8.02 -24.32
N GLY A 334 16.76 6.80 -23.86
CA GLY A 334 17.59 5.79 -24.55
C GLY A 334 19.07 5.82 -24.18
N GLY A 335 19.51 6.70 -23.27
CA GLY A 335 20.92 6.70 -22.83
C GLY A 335 21.25 5.54 -21.89
N SER A 336 22.47 5.01 -21.92
CA SER A 336 22.88 3.79 -21.17
C SER A 336 23.08 3.97 -19.66
N TRP A 337 22.76 5.15 -19.12
CA TRP A 337 22.91 5.48 -17.70
C TRP A 337 21.68 6.16 -17.14
N ILE A 338 21.24 5.70 -15.96
CA ILE A 338 20.18 6.32 -15.17
C ILE A 338 20.84 7.24 -14.13
N GLY A 339 20.36 8.48 -14.07
CA GLY A 339 20.85 9.54 -13.19
C GLY A 339 19.73 10.48 -12.79
N GLY A 340 19.64 11.64 -13.45
CA GLY A 340 18.64 12.67 -13.23
C GLY A 340 17.46 12.61 -14.19
N ASN A 341 16.89 13.77 -14.54
CA ASN A 341 15.69 13.88 -15.38
C ASN A 341 15.98 14.58 -16.71
N PHE A 342 15.09 14.39 -17.69
CA PHE A 342 15.14 15.07 -18.97
C PHE A 342 14.18 16.27 -18.98
N TYR A 343 14.72 17.49 -19.04
CA TYR A 343 13.99 18.76 -19.03
C TYR A 343 13.81 19.32 -20.44
N ALA A 344 12.67 19.01 -21.05
CA ALA A 344 12.25 19.46 -22.37
C ALA A 344 11.34 20.70 -22.30
N ASN A 345 11.34 21.48 -23.39
CA ASN A 345 10.39 22.54 -23.64
C ASN A 345 9.66 22.26 -24.97
N PRO A 346 8.35 22.53 -25.09
CA PRO A 346 7.60 22.32 -26.33
C PRO A 346 8.16 23.07 -27.55
N SER A 347 8.84 24.21 -27.33
CA SER A 347 9.53 24.96 -28.39
C SER A 347 10.88 24.37 -28.82
N GLY A 348 11.31 23.27 -28.20
CA GLY A 348 12.60 22.62 -28.45
C GLY A 348 13.79 23.29 -27.75
N THR A 349 13.55 24.20 -26.80
CA THR A 349 14.60 25.01 -26.16
C THR A 349 14.92 24.63 -24.71
N GLY A 350 14.39 23.51 -24.21
CA GLY A 350 14.57 23.04 -22.84
C GLY A 350 16.04 22.79 -22.48
N PHE A 351 16.34 22.77 -21.18
CA PHE A 351 17.71 22.61 -20.69
C PHE A 351 18.36 21.34 -21.25
N SER A 352 17.71 20.19 -21.08
CA SER A 352 18.21 18.90 -21.57
C SER A 352 18.21 18.79 -23.09
N GLN A 353 17.44 19.63 -23.78
CA GLN A 353 17.43 19.72 -25.24
C GLN A 353 18.64 20.50 -25.79
N ASN A 354 19.28 21.34 -24.98
CA ASN A 354 20.39 22.23 -25.36
C ASN A 354 21.70 21.99 -24.56
N CYS A 355 21.70 21.10 -23.58
CA CYS A 355 22.88 20.86 -22.75
C CYS A 355 24.00 20.16 -23.54
N SER A 356 25.26 20.45 -23.19
CA SER A 356 26.42 19.78 -23.77
C SER A 356 26.68 18.44 -23.06
N THR A 357 27.24 17.46 -23.76
CA THR A 357 27.66 16.16 -23.20
C THR A 357 29.21 16.05 -23.18
N ASN A 358 29.78 15.24 -22.29
CA ASN A 358 31.24 15.24 -22.05
C ASN A 358 31.94 14.66 -23.28
N GLY A 359 32.90 15.42 -23.84
CA GLY A 359 33.60 15.13 -25.11
C GLY A 359 34.55 13.92 -25.11
N SER A 360 34.25 12.87 -24.36
CA SER A 360 34.89 11.56 -24.45
C SER A 360 33.78 10.50 -24.43
N SER A 361 33.54 9.88 -25.60
CA SER A 361 32.46 8.93 -25.93
C SER A 361 31.03 9.48 -25.77
N ASN A 362 30.41 9.79 -26.91
CA ASN A 362 29.08 10.38 -27.09
C ASN A 362 27.89 9.45 -26.71
N SER A 363 27.92 8.74 -25.57
CA SER A 363 26.89 7.72 -25.23
C SER A 363 26.33 7.78 -23.81
N SER A 364 26.75 8.73 -22.95
CA SER A 364 26.31 8.71 -21.55
C SER A 364 24.85 9.08 -21.35
N GLY A 365 24.24 9.88 -22.24
CA GLY A 365 22.86 10.38 -22.06
C GLY A 365 22.71 11.34 -20.86
N ILE A 366 23.81 11.91 -20.35
CA ILE A 366 23.86 12.82 -19.20
C ILE A 366 24.54 14.14 -19.61
N CYS A 367 23.98 15.28 -19.20
CA CYS A 367 24.54 16.62 -19.41
C CYS A 367 25.88 16.79 -18.65
N THR A 368 26.81 17.59 -19.17
CA THR A 368 28.09 17.89 -18.49
C THR A 368 27.98 18.86 -17.33
N VAL A 369 26.88 19.60 -17.30
CA VAL A 369 26.61 20.63 -16.32
C VAL A 369 25.33 20.27 -15.57
N PRO A 370 25.31 20.44 -14.24
CA PRO A 370 24.08 20.28 -13.46
C PRO A 370 22.99 21.24 -13.92
N TYR A 371 21.73 20.84 -13.73
CA TYR A 371 20.58 21.74 -13.89
C TYR A 371 20.26 22.34 -12.52
N GLU A 372 20.68 23.58 -12.31
CA GLU A 372 20.34 24.35 -11.12
C GLU A 372 18.91 24.88 -11.26
N ILE A 373 17.97 24.28 -10.54
CA ILE A 373 16.57 24.70 -10.49
C ILE A 373 16.46 25.91 -9.55
N ASP A 374 17.03 25.76 -8.34
CA ASP A 374 17.36 26.85 -7.42
C ASP A 374 18.58 26.47 -6.55
N GLY A 375 19.06 27.37 -5.69
CA GLY A 375 20.27 27.15 -4.89
C GLY A 375 20.23 25.96 -3.91
N SER A 376 19.06 25.33 -3.70
CA SER A 376 18.87 24.13 -2.86
C SER A 376 18.34 22.92 -3.63
N ASN A 377 18.07 23.06 -4.93
CA ASN A 377 17.50 22.05 -5.82
C ASN A 377 18.34 21.98 -7.09
N VAL A 378 19.19 20.97 -7.14
CA VAL A 378 20.09 20.75 -8.27
C VAL A 378 19.91 19.33 -8.74
N ASP A 379 19.63 19.18 -10.03
CA ASP A 379 19.84 17.91 -10.70
C ASP A 379 21.31 17.83 -11.11
N GLU A 380 22.07 17.01 -10.39
CA GLU A 380 23.51 16.84 -10.61
C GLU A 380 23.82 15.95 -11.81
N LEU A 381 22.82 15.19 -12.29
CA LEU A 381 22.97 14.26 -13.40
C LEU A 381 21.85 14.41 -14.45
N PRO A 382 21.54 15.63 -14.96
CA PRO A 382 20.41 15.82 -15.85
C PRO A 382 20.57 14.95 -17.09
N LEU A 383 19.50 14.30 -17.52
CA LEU A 383 19.53 13.55 -18.76
C LEU A 383 19.69 14.52 -19.93
N ALA A 384 20.51 14.15 -20.88
CA ALA A 384 20.63 14.81 -22.17
C ALA A 384 19.90 13.97 -23.22
N TYR A 385 19.67 14.54 -24.41
CA TYR A 385 19.45 13.65 -25.54
C TYR A 385 20.73 12.82 -25.62
N PRO A 386 20.67 11.48 -25.64
CA PRO A 386 21.80 10.74 -26.15
C PRO A 386 22.03 11.33 -27.53
N SER A 387 23.16 12.05 -27.72
CA SER A 387 23.31 13.11 -28.72
C SER A 387 22.46 12.86 -29.95
N ALA A 388 21.28 13.51 -30.00
CA ALA A 388 20.35 13.34 -31.11
C ALA A 388 20.87 14.27 -32.22
N PRO A 389 21.37 13.75 -33.35
CA PRO A 389 21.50 14.49 -34.58
C PRO A 389 20.19 15.21 -34.83
N SER A 390 20.31 16.44 -35.33
CA SER A 390 19.35 16.96 -36.28
C SER A 390 18.87 15.83 -37.18
N SER A 391 17.55 15.65 -37.34
CA SER A 391 17.00 14.65 -38.25
C SER A 391 17.65 14.83 -39.61
N VAL A 392 18.56 13.93 -39.96
CA VAL A 392 19.29 14.03 -41.22
C VAL A 392 18.36 13.45 -42.26
N GLU A 393 17.86 14.29 -43.16
CA GLU A 393 17.25 13.78 -44.39
C GLU A 393 18.34 13.05 -45.16
N ILE A 394 18.15 11.75 -45.34
CA ILE A 394 19.07 10.89 -46.07
C ILE A 394 18.38 10.33 -47.30
N SER A 395 19.10 10.34 -48.41
CA SER A 395 18.71 9.64 -49.65
C SER A 395 19.50 8.33 -49.84
N ASP A 396 20.35 7.98 -48.87
CA ASP A 396 21.08 6.73 -48.77
C ASP A 396 21.27 6.37 -47.29
N CYS A 397 21.13 5.10 -46.96
CA CYS A 397 21.25 4.56 -45.61
C CYS A 397 22.21 3.36 -45.56
N SER A 398 23.01 3.13 -46.61
CA SER A 398 23.94 2.00 -46.72
C SER A 398 24.82 1.79 -45.49
N GLU A 399 25.19 2.87 -44.80
CA GLU A 399 25.78 2.84 -43.45
C GLU A 399 25.46 4.12 -42.65
N ILE A 400 24.72 4.00 -41.55
CA ILE A 400 24.50 5.05 -40.56
C ILE A 400 25.64 4.98 -39.55
N THR A 401 26.55 5.95 -39.65
CA THR A 401 27.85 5.96 -38.97
C THR A 401 27.89 6.89 -37.74
N SER A 402 26.73 7.29 -37.22
CA SER A 402 26.62 8.00 -35.94
C SER A 402 25.24 7.80 -35.33
N SER A 403 25.15 7.90 -34.00
CA SER A 403 23.89 7.84 -33.25
C SER A 403 22.89 8.90 -33.70
N GLY A 404 21.59 8.59 -33.64
CA GLY A 404 20.40 9.45 -33.61
C GLY A 404 19.54 9.56 -34.87
N ASN A 405 18.94 10.72 -35.20
CA ASN A 405 17.70 10.74 -35.98
C ASN A 405 17.94 10.87 -37.49
N TYR A 406 17.37 9.96 -38.28
CA TYR A 406 17.46 9.90 -39.73
C TYR A 406 16.07 9.75 -40.34
N VAL A 407 15.79 10.54 -41.38
CA VAL A 407 14.53 10.51 -42.10
C VAL A 407 14.81 10.21 -43.56
N LEU A 408 14.19 9.18 -44.14
CA LEU A 408 14.32 8.93 -45.57
C LEU A 408 13.63 10.06 -46.36
N ALA A 409 14.35 10.66 -47.32
CA ALA A 409 13.81 11.66 -48.24
C ALA A 409 13.18 11.05 -49.51
N GLY A 410 13.30 9.73 -49.67
CA GLY A 410 12.87 8.99 -50.84
C GLY A 410 13.05 7.49 -50.68
N ASN A 411 12.61 6.73 -51.67
CA ASN A 411 12.78 5.27 -51.68
C ASN A 411 14.25 4.89 -51.85
N ILE A 412 14.66 3.79 -51.22
CA ILE A 412 16.01 3.24 -51.24
C ILE A 412 16.00 1.89 -51.98
N ASP A 413 16.98 1.71 -52.88
CA ASP A 413 17.29 0.42 -53.50
C ASP A 413 18.57 -0.13 -52.83
N GLY A 414 18.42 -1.06 -51.88
CA GLY A 414 19.52 -1.62 -51.08
C GLY A 414 19.27 -1.60 -49.57
N THR A 415 20.23 -2.10 -48.81
CA THR A 415 20.18 -2.22 -47.33
C THR A 415 20.39 -0.88 -46.63
N CYS A 416 19.64 -0.64 -45.56
CA CYS A 416 19.96 0.35 -44.54
C CYS A 416 20.73 -0.30 -43.38
N SER A 417 21.97 0.11 -43.11
CA SER A 417 22.76 -0.45 -41.99
C SER A 417 22.88 0.56 -40.86
N ILE A 418 22.49 0.18 -39.65
CA ILE A 418 22.58 0.95 -38.41
C ILE A 418 23.88 0.56 -37.72
N GLY A 419 24.84 1.48 -37.66
CA GLY A 419 26.18 1.22 -37.12
C GLY A 419 26.45 1.84 -35.75
N TYR A 420 25.43 2.39 -35.07
CA TYR A 420 25.55 3.05 -33.77
C TYR A 420 24.31 2.85 -32.90
N ASP A 421 24.50 2.87 -31.58
CA ASP A 421 23.40 2.94 -30.60
C ASP A 421 22.58 4.22 -30.76
N ASN A 422 21.38 4.24 -30.18
CA ASN A 422 20.53 5.43 -30.10
C ASN A 422 20.14 5.99 -31.47
N VAL A 423 19.94 5.17 -32.50
CA VAL A 423 19.53 5.61 -33.84
C VAL A 423 18.01 5.54 -33.99
N THR A 424 17.38 6.61 -34.48
CA THR A 424 16.01 6.57 -34.99
C THR A 424 16.03 6.62 -36.50
N LEU A 425 15.61 5.54 -37.17
CA LEU A 425 15.34 5.52 -38.60
C LEU A 425 13.83 5.65 -38.83
N ASP A 426 13.41 6.83 -39.29
CA ASP A 426 12.05 7.08 -39.77
C ASP A 426 12.02 7.06 -41.29
N CYS A 427 11.40 6.05 -41.88
CA CYS A 427 11.33 5.99 -43.34
C CYS A 427 10.30 6.96 -43.94
N ASN A 428 9.48 7.63 -43.12
CA ASN A 428 8.48 8.59 -43.56
C ASN A 428 7.54 8.02 -44.67
N GLY A 429 7.23 6.72 -44.59
CA GLY A 429 6.41 6.00 -45.56
C GLY A 429 7.14 5.61 -46.86
N HIS A 430 8.44 5.89 -46.99
CA HIS A 430 9.24 5.48 -48.14
C HIS A 430 9.62 4.00 -48.10
N SER A 431 9.84 3.44 -49.29
CA SER A 431 10.18 2.03 -49.43
C SER A 431 11.69 1.77 -49.42
N ILE A 432 12.12 0.70 -48.75
CA ILE A 432 13.45 0.12 -48.87
C ILE A 432 13.27 -1.20 -49.65
N THR A 433 13.93 -1.32 -50.80
CA THR A 433 13.72 -2.44 -51.75
C THR A 433 15.02 -3.19 -52.02
N GLY A 434 14.99 -4.51 -51.90
CA GLY A 434 16.13 -5.40 -52.11
C GLY A 434 16.02 -6.27 -53.36
N ASN A 435 17.03 -7.08 -53.61
CA ASN A 435 17.11 -8.01 -54.75
C ASN A 435 16.86 -9.49 -54.37
N GLY A 436 16.42 -9.75 -53.14
CA GLY A 436 16.17 -11.06 -52.56
C GLY A 436 17.27 -11.58 -51.64
N ALA A 437 18.32 -10.81 -51.35
CA ALA A 437 19.41 -11.19 -50.44
C ALA A 437 19.69 -10.11 -49.39
N GLY A 438 20.20 -10.51 -48.22
CA GLY A 438 20.66 -9.61 -47.16
C GLY A 438 19.53 -8.98 -46.34
N ASN A 439 19.89 -7.98 -45.53
CA ASN A 439 18.99 -7.30 -44.60
C ASN A 439 18.39 -6.03 -45.24
N GLY A 440 17.13 -5.72 -44.98
CA GLY A 440 16.51 -4.45 -45.37
C GLY A 440 16.96 -3.33 -44.45
N ILE A 441 16.73 -3.50 -43.16
CA ILE A 441 17.29 -2.69 -42.08
C ILE A 441 18.13 -3.61 -41.20
N ASP A 442 19.44 -3.38 -41.15
CA ASP A 442 20.40 -4.14 -40.37
C ASP A 442 20.82 -3.36 -39.12
N ASN A 443 20.52 -3.87 -37.94
CA ASN A 443 20.99 -3.36 -36.67
C ASN A 443 21.79 -4.45 -35.94
N THR A 444 23.10 -4.47 -36.15
CA THR A 444 23.97 -5.47 -35.52
C THR A 444 24.82 -4.83 -34.41
N GLY A 445 24.46 -5.14 -33.16
CA GLY A 445 25.21 -4.84 -31.96
C GLY A 445 24.86 -3.52 -31.29
N HIS A 446 23.73 -2.90 -31.67
CA HIS A 446 23.38 -1.57 -31.20
C HIS A 446 22.02 -1.47 -30.49
N GLY A 447 22.04 -0.88 -29.30
CA GLY A 447 20.88 -0.68 -28.43
C GLY A 447 20.15 0.63 -28.68
N ASP A 448 18.94 0.74 -28.13
CA ASP A 448 18.12 1.96 -28.16
C ASP A 448 17.80 2.46 -29.57
N VAL A 449 17.68 1.52 -30.51
CA VAL A 449 17.39 1.81 -31.92
C VAL A 449 15.87 1.83 -32.16
N THR A 450 15.37 2.92 -32.73
CA THR A 450 13.99 3.06 -33.18
C THR A 450 13.88 2.90 -34.70
N VAL A 451 12.99 2.03 -35.17
CA VAL A 451 12.65 1.88 -36.59
C VAL A 451 11.16 2.10 -36.77
N LYS A 452 10.77 3.06 -37.62
CA LYS A 452 9.35 3.40 -37.81
C LYS A 452 8.99 3.86 -39.22
N ASN A 453 7.71 3.69 -39.55
CA ASN A 453 7.08 4.15 -40.79
C ASN A 453 7.75 3.62 -42.08
N CYS A 454 8.39 2.45 -42.04
CA CYS A 454 9.13 1.87 -43.17
C CYS A 454 8.31 0.89 -44.00
N ILE A 455 8.49 0.91 -45.32
CA ILE A 455 7.94 -0.12 -46.24
C ILE A 455 9.10 -0.95 -46.79
N ILE A 456 9.31 -2.16 -46.30
CA ILE A 456 10.53 -2.94 -46.57
C ILE A 456 10.18 -4.20 -47.36
N ASN A 457 10.81 -4.39 -48.53
CA ASN A 457 10.50 -5.51 -49.42
C ASN A 457 11.71 -6.03 -50.19
N GLY A 458 11.71 -7.31 -50.57
CA GLY A 458 12.75 -7.92 -51.39
C GLY A 458 14.06 -8.25 -50.66
N PHE A 459 14.04 -8.54 -49.36
CA PHE A 459 15.22 -8.92 -48.57
C PHE A 459 15.14 -10.35 -48.03
N GLU A 460 16.26 -10.87 -47.51
CA GLU A 460 16.24 -12.07 -46.67
C GLU A 460 15.59 -11.75 -45.32
N PHE A 461 15.99 -10.66 -44.68
CA PHE A 461 15.38 -10.17 -43.44
C PHE A 461 14.93 -8.73 -43.66
N GLY A 462 13.65 -8.42 -43.47
CA GLY A 462 13.14 -7.06 -43.58
C GLY A 462 13.80 -6.14 -42.56
N ILE A 463 13.66 -6.49 -41.27
CA ILE A 463 14.35 -5.82 -40.15
C ILE A 463 15.16 -6.87 -39.40
N PHE A 464 16.45 -6.61 -39.16
CA PHE A 464 17.36 -7.50 -38.46
C PHE A 464 17.99 -6.79 -37.26
N PHE A 465 17.84 -7.34 -36.06
CA PHE A 465 18.36 -6.79 -34.79
C PHE A 465 19.17 -7.87 -34.07
N SER A 466 20.50 -7.77 -34.09
CA SER A 466 21.40 -8.76 -33.49
C SER A 466 22.16 -8.16 -32.32
N GLY A 467 22.06 -8.69 -31.09
CA GLY A 467 22.70 -8.11 -29.90
C GLY A 467 22.20 -6.70 -29.56
N ALA A 468 20.96 -6.40 -29.95
CA ALA A 468 20.33 -5.10 -29.81
C ALA A 468 19.28 -5.14 -28.69
N SER A 469 19.39 -4.22 -27.73
CA SER A 469 18.45 -4.13 -26.61
C SER A 469 17.74 -2.79 -26.55
N TYR A 470 16.55 -2.75 -25.93
CA TYR A 470 15.76 -1.52 -25.75
C TYR A 470 15.30 -0.83 -27.03
N GLY A 471 15.27 -1.54 -28.16
CA GLY A 471 14.79 -1.02 -29.42
C GLY A 471 13.27 -0.87 -29.50
N MET A 472 12.82 0.12 -30.28
CA MET A 472 11.40 0.35 -30.58
C MET A 472 11.12 0.18 -32.07
N ILE A 473 10.30 -0.79 -32.42
CA ILE A 473 9.98 -1.10 -33.82
C ILE A 473 8.48 -0.96 -33.96
N TYR A 474 8.02 0.07 -34.66
CA TYR A 474 6.59 0.34 -34.75
C TYR A 474 6.12 1.00 -36.05
N ASN A 475 4.87 0.73 -36.43
CA ASN A 475 4.24 1.24 -37.65
C ASN A 475 5.05 0.98 -38.94
N ASN A 476 5.73 -0.17 -39.01
CA ASN A 476 6.45 -0.61 -40.21
C ASN A 476 5.64 -1.64 -40.97
N THR A 477 5.83 -1.71 -42.28
CA THR A 477 5.35 -2.77 -43.16
C THR A 477 6.55 -3.48 -43.78
N ALA A 478 6.89 -4.70 -43.35
CA ALA A 478 7.90 -5.52 -44.01
C ALA A 478 7.24 -6.74 -44.67
N SER A 479 7.12 -6.69 -45.99
CA SER A 479 6.40 -7.68 -46.80
C SER A 479 7.19 -8.08 -48.04
N SER A 480 6.90 -9.25 -48.62
CA SER A 480 7.67 -9.80 -49.77
C SER A 480 9.18 -9.95 -49.49
N ASN A 481 9.56 -10.17 -48.23
CA ASN A 481 10.92 -10.59 -47.83
C ASN A 481 10.94 -12.11 -47.61
N GLN A 482 12.08 -12.70 -47.28
CA GLN A 482 12.10 -14.05 -46.71
C GLN A 482 11.55 -14.02 -45.28
N ARG A 483 12.00 -13.08 -44.44
CA ARG A 483 11.46 -12.87 -43.09
C ARG A 483 11.12 -11.41 -42.84
N GLY A 484 10.06 -11.14 -42.10
CA GLY A 484 9.63 -9.77 -41.78
C GLY A 484 10.61 -9.07 -40.82
N ILE A 485 10.78 -9.65 -39.63
CA ILE A 485 11.74 -9.20 -38.61
C ILE A 485 12.47 -10.38 -37.97
N PHE A 486 13.74 -10.19 -37.62
CA PHE A 486 14.57 -11.17 -36.92
C PHE A 486 15.37 -10.50 -35.78
N LEU A 487 15.09 -10.87 -34.52
CA LEU A 487 15.92 -10.54 -33.36
C LEU A 487 16.88 -11.69 -33.08
N SER A 488 18.19 -11.45 -32.94
CA SER A 488 19.19 -12.49 -32.66
C SER A 488 20.28 -12.07 -31.65
N SER A 489 21.15 -13.01 -31.27
CA SER A 489 22.32 -12.78 -30.42
C SER A 489 21.99 -12.07 -29.09
N SER A 490 21.02 -12.58 -28.34
CA SER A 490 20.58 -12.05 -27.04
C SER A 490 19.94 -10.64 -27.08
N SER A 491 19.35 -10.25 -28.21
CA SER A 491 18.55 -9.02 -28.35
C SER A 491 17.36 -9.01 -27.38
N SER A 492 17.43 -8.19 -26.33
CA SER A 492 16.50 -8.24 -25.19
C SER A 492 15.85 -6.89 -24.86
N ASN A 493 14.72 -6.90 -24.17
CA ASN A 493 14.00 -5.66 -23.78
C ASN A 493 13.52 -4.79 -24.96
N ASN A 494 13.32 -5.36 -26.15
CA ASN A 494 12.82 -4.63 -27.31
C ASN A 494 11.29 -4.62 -27.33
N THR A 495 10.70 -3.55 -27.87
CA THR A 495 9.26 -3.43 -28.11
C THR A 495 8.96 -3.43 -29.60
N ILE A 496 8.25 -4.45 -30.07
CA ILE A 496 7.75 -4.61 -31.44
C ILE A 496 6.24 -4.37 -31.39
N SER A 497 5.77 -3.22 -31.89
CA SER A 497 4.37 -2.83 -31.74
C SER A 497 3.71 -2.26 -33.00
N GLY A 498 2.48 -2.68 -33.31
CA GLY A 498 1.69 -2.06 -34.39
C GLY A 498 2.32 -2.17 -35.78
N ASN A 499 3.10 -3.21 -36.06
CA ASN A 499 3.72 -3.44 -37.36
C ASN A 499 2.93 -4.44 -38.21
N ASN A 500 3.16 -4.42 -39.52
CA ASN A 500 2.68 -5.38 -40.49
C ASN A 500 3.87 -6.18 -41.07
N PHE A 501 4.02 -7.44 -40.65
CA PHE A 501 5.05 -8.38 -41.08
C PHE A 501 4.45 -9.49 -41.95
N SER A 502 3.65 -9.09 -42.94
CA SER A 502 2.86 -10.02 -43.75
C SER A 502 3.47 -10.39 -45.09
N SER A 503 3.01 -11.49 -45.69
CA SER A 503 3.37 -11.89 -47.06
C SER A 503 4.89 -12.09 -47.28
N ASN A 504 5.61 -12.56 -46.27
CA ASN A 504 7.01 -12.96 -46.39
C ASN A 504 7.11 -14.46 -46.74
N SER A 505 8.15 -14.90 -47.45
CA SER A 505 8.26 -16.28 -47.95
C SER A 505 8.66 -17.33 -46.90
N ASP A 506 9.07 -16.91 -45.70
CA ASP A 506 9.33 -17.74 -44.52
C ASP A 506 8.55 -17.16 -43.31
N LYS A 507 9.20 -16.50 -42.34
CA LYS A 507 8.58 -16.09 -41.06
C LYS A 507 8.16 -14.62 -41.02
N GLY A 508 7.09 -14.30 -40.30
CA GLY A 508 6.74 -12.90 -40.01
C GLY A 508 7.71 -12.28 -39.01
N ILE A 509 7.67 -12.77 -37.77
CA ILE A 509 8.53 -12.35 -36.65
C ILE A 509 9.35 -13.55 -36.19
N TRP A 510 10.67 -13.39 -36.09
CA TRP A 510 11.57 -14.42 -35.55
C TRP A 510 12.42 -13.86 -34.40
N ILE A 511 12.46 -14.59 -33.29
CA ILE A 511 13.26 -14.33 -32.10
C ILE A 511 14.23 -15.51 -31.90
N ASP A 512 15.53 -15.25 -31.99
CA ASP A 512 16.63 -16.22 -31.88
C ASP A 512 17.02 -16.51 -30.41
N PRO A 513 17.98 -17.43 -30.16
CA PRO A 513 18.36 -17.83 -28.81
C PRO A 513 18.70 -16.68 -27.88
N GLU A 514 18.32 -16.85 -26.62
CA GLU A 514 18.62 -15.96 -25.49
C GLU A 514 18.07 -14.52 -25.63
N CYS A 515 17.16 -14.27 -26.57
CA CYS A 515 16.48 -12.99 -26.72
C CYS A 515 15.31 -12.90 -25.73
N ASN A 516 15.49 -12.17 -24.63
CA ASN A 516 14.61 -12.20 -23.46
C ASN A 516 13.88 -10.87 -23.24
N ASN A 517 12.80 -10.90 -22.46
CA ASN A 517 12.09 -9.68 -22.02
C ASN A 517 11.58 -8.78 -23.17
N ASN A 518 11.35 -9.32 -24.36
CA ASN A 518 10.80 -8.54 -25.48
C ASN A 518 9.27 -8.50 -25.42
N ILE A 519 8.70 -7.37 -25.88
CA ILE A 519 7.26 -7.14 -25.94
C ILE A 519 6.83 -7.11 -27.41
N ILE A 520 6.01 -8.07 -27.83
CA ILE A 520 5.46 -8.21 -29.18
C ILE A 520 3.95 -7.96 -29.08
N ILE A 521 3.51 -6.75 -29.41
CA ILE A 521 2.13 -6.32 -29.15
C ILE A 521 1.43 -5.70 -30.37
N ASN A 522 0.18 -6.09 -30.62
CA ASN A 522 -0.68 -5.49 -31.65
C ASN A 522 -0.07 -5.50 -33.07
N ASN A 523 0.75 -6.50 -33.41
CA ASN A 523 1.29 -6.66 -34.75
C ASN A 523 0.39 -7.54 -35.61
N THR A 524 0.49 -7.36 -36.93
CA THR A 524 -0.08 -8.27 -37.92
C THR A 524 1.05 -9.08 -38.54
N ALA A 525 0.99 -10.41 -38.45
CA ALA A 525 1.93 -11.34 -39.07
C ALA A 525 1.14 -12.39 -39.86
N ASP A 526 0.61 -11.98 -41.01
CA ASP A 526 -0.27 -12.81 -41.83
C ASP A 526 0.30 -13.20 -43.22
N MET A 527 -0.22 -14.28 -43.80
CA MET A 527 0.16 -14.75 -45.15
C MET A 527 1.66 -15.02 -45.34
N ASN A 528 2.41 -15.34 -44.29
CA ASN A 528 3.83 -15.69 -44.40
C ASN A 528 3.98 -17.17 -44.83
N GLY A 529 5.08 -17.55 -45.48
CA GLY A 529 5.28 -18.89 -46.06
C GLY A 529 5.58 -20.00 -45.04
N ASN A 530 5.91 -19.64 -43.81
CA ASN A 530 6.16 -20.53 -42.67
C ASN A 530 5.44 -19.99 -41.43
N SER A 531 6.08 -19.82 -40.27
CA SER A 531 5.41 -19.35 -39.06
C SER A 531 5.13 -17.84 -39.03
N GLY A 532 4.02 -17.43 -38.42
CA GLY A 532 3.73 -16.01 -38.20
C GLY A 532 4.69 -15.37 -37.19
N ILE A 533 4.79 -15.96 -35.98
CA ILE A 533 5.71 -15.56 -34.91
C ILE A 533 6.48 -16.80 -34.44
N PHE A 534 7.80 -16.73 -34.33
CA PHE A 534 8.63 -17.86 -33.92
C PHE A 534 9.70 -17.45 -32.90
N LEU A 535 9.78 -18.15 -31.77
CA LEU A 535 10.79 -18.01 -30.71
C LEU A 535 11.59 -19.31 -30.60
N GLN A 536 12.91 -19.24 -30.39
CA GLN A 536 13.74 -20.44 -30.25
C GLN A 536 14.89 -20.34 -29.23
N TYR A 537 15.13 -21.40 -28.47
CA TYR A 537 16.27 -21.70 -27.59
C TYR A 537 16.56 -20.64 -26.50
N ASP A 538 16.01 -20.85 -25.30
CA ASP A 538 16.19 -20.00 -24.11
C ASP A 538 15.71 -18.55 -24.28
N SER A 539 14.95 -18.21 -25.32
CA SER A 539 14.22 -16.93 -25.44
C SER A 539 13.03 -16.89 -24.47
N SER A 540 13.28 -16.41 -23.26
CA SER A 540 12.38 -16.50 -22.11
C SER A 540 11.89 -15.12 -21.66
N ASN A 541 10.83 -15.07 -20.86
CA ASN A 541 10.24 -13.83 -20.33
C ASN A 541 9.71 -12.86 -21.40
N ASN A 542 9.38 -13.33 -22.60
CA ASN A 542 8.79 -12.50 -23.64
C ASN A 542 7.26 -12.43 -23.51
N THR A 543 6.68 -11.29 -23.89
CA THR A 543 5.22 -11.08 -23.93
C THR A 543 4.74 -10.96 -25.37
N ILE A 544 3.84 -11.85 -25.78
CA ILE A 544 3.21 -11.87 -27.11
C ILE A 544 1.72 -11.60 -26.90
N SER A 545 1.26 -10.37 -27.17
CA SER A 545 -0.12 -9.97 -26.86
C SER A 545 -0.85 -9.21 -27.96
N GLY A 546 -2.15 -9.49 -28.15
CA GLY A 546 -2.99 -8.69 -29.06
C GLY A 546 -2.61 -8.77 -30.54
N ASN A 547 -1.78 -9.73 -30.96
CA ASN A 547 -1.33 -9.85 -32.33
C ASN A 547 -2.37 -10.58 -33.19
N ASN A 548 -2.42 -10.21 -34.48
CA ASN A 548 -3.20 -10.91 -35.51
C ASN A 548 -2.26 -11.77 -36.35
N VAL A 549 -2.37 -13.09 -36.23
CA VAL A 549 -1.43 -14.06 -36.79
C VAL A 549 -2.20 -15.08 -37.63
N SER A 550 -2.38 -14.77 -38.92
CA SER A 550 -3.32 -15.52 -39.75
C SER A 550 -2.80 -15.96 -41.12
N SER A 551 -3.41 -17.00 -41.70
CA SER A 551 -3.12 -17.42 -43.09
C SER A 551 -1.65 -17.75 -43.38
N ASN A 552 -0.85 -18.12 -42.37
CA ASN A 552 0.56 -18.45 -42.57
C ASN A 552 0.73 -19.90 -43.09
N GLY A 553 1.87 -20.19 -43.72
CA GLY A 553 2.18 -21.44 -44.42
C GLY A 553 2.55 -22.60 -43.49
N ASN A 554 2.88 -22.28 -42.23
CA ASN A 554 3.06 -23.26 -41.16
C ASN A 554 2.36 -22.83 -39.87
N ASP A 555 3.06 -22.79 -38.73
CA ASP A 555 2.46 -22.46 -37.44
C ASP A 555 2.03 -20.98 -37.32
N GLY A 556 1.02 -20.67 -36.53
CA GLY A 556 0.74 -19.28 -36.18
C GLY A 556 1.86 -18.70 -35.30
N ILE A 557 1.89 -19.15 -34.05
CA ILE A 557 2.89 -18.77 -33.05
C ILE A 557 3.63 -20.04 -32.60
N PHE A 558 4.95 -20.08 -32.70
CA PHE A 558 5.74 -21.26 -32.33
C PHE A 558 6.88 -20.91 -31.37
N LEU A 559 6.94 -21.59 -30.22
CA LEU A 559 8.01 -21.52 -29.22
C LEU A 559 8.78 -22.83 -29.18
N SER A 560 10.07 -22.80 -29.49
CA SER A 560 10.95 -23.97 -29.51
C SER A 560 12.06 -23.86 -28.46
N SER A 561 11.98 -24.61 -27.37
CA SER A 561 12.91 -24.55 -26.24
C SER A 561 12.94 -23.17 -25.58
N SER A 562 11.77 -22.54 -25.37
CA SER A 562 11.63 -21.18 -24.87
C SER A 562 10.61 -21.16 -23.72
N SER A 563 11.09 -20.94 -22.49
CA SER A 563 10.29 -21.03 -21.27
C SER A 563 9.85 -19.67 -20.73
N ASP A 564 8.96 -19.63 -19.75
CA ASP A 564 8.58 -18.41 -19.02
C ASP A 564 8.00 -17.28 -19.90
N ASN A 565 7.36 -17.60 -21.03
CA ASN A 565 6.74 -16.60 -21.91
C ASN A 565 5.23 -16.47 -21.67
N THR A 566 4.68 -15.30 -21.98
CA THR A 566 3.24 -15.02 -21.92
C THR A 566 2.68 -14.82 -23.33
N ILE A 567 1.66 -15.61 -23.69
CA ILE A 567 0.92 -15.53 -24.96
C ILE A 567 -0.53 -15.20 -24.65
N ALA A 568 -0.94 -13.95 -24.88
CA ALA A 568 -2.24 -13.45 -24.40
C ALA A 568 -3.06 -12.69 -25.46
N ASN A 569 -4.37 -12.86 -25.49
CA ASN A 569 -5.27 -12.02 -26.31
C ASN A 569 -4.93 -11.98 -27.81
N ASN A 570 -4.24 -12.99 -28.36
CA ASN A 570 -3.90 -13.03 -29.78
C ASN A 570 -5.04 -13.67 -30.59
N THR A 571 -5.20 -13.22 -31.83
CA THR A 571 -6.04 -13.89 -32.83
C THR A 571 -5.16 -14.69 -33.77
N VAL A 572 -5.27 -16.01 -33.73
CA VAL A 572 -4.41 -16.94 -34.46
C VAL A 572 -5.28 -17.82 -35.35
N SER A 573 -5.34 -17.54 -36.66
CA SER A 573 -6.36 -18.18 -37.50
C SER A 573 -5.96 -18.55 -38.93
N SER A 574 -6.56 -19.61 -39.46
CA SER A 574 -6.35 -20.01 -40.87
C SER A 574 -4.90 -20.34 -41.24
N ASN A 575 -4.05 -20.67 -40.28
CA ASN A 575 -2.67 -21.09 -40.56
C ASN A 575 -2.66 -22.53 -41.09
N SER A 576 -1.82 -22.80 -42.09
CA SER A 576 -1.97 -23.93 -43.02
C SER A 576 -0.94 -25.05 -42.85
N GLY A 577 -0.04 -24.97 -41.87
CA GLY A 577 0.77 -26.11 -41.45
C GLY A 577 0.32 -26.66 -40.11
N ASP A 578 1.29 -26.97 -39.25
CA ASP A 578 1.09 -27.91 -38.15
C ASP A 578 0.14 -27.33 -37.09
N SER A 579 0.44 -26.19 -36.47
CA SER A 579 -0.37 -25.73 -35.33
C SER A 579 -0.72 -24.22 -35.35
N GLY A 580 -1.84 -23.84 -34.74
CA GLY A 580 -2.12 -22.44 -34.42
C GLY A 580 -1.05 -21.87 -33.47
N ILE A 581 -0.94 -22.46 -32.28
CA ILE A 581 0.08 -22.15 -31.28
C ILE A 581 0.84 -23.43 -30.94
N ALA A 582 2.17 -23.44 -31.09
CA ALA A 582 3.03 -24.58 -30.80
C ALA A 582 4.05 -24.27 -29.69
N LEU A 583 4.27 -25.23 -28.79
CA LEU A 583 5.24 -25.21 -27.69
C LEU A 583 6.06 -26.52 -27.74
N SER A 584 7.31 -26.44 -28.16
CA SER A 584 8.23 -27.58 -28.23
C SER A 584 9.35 -27.47 -27.20
N SER A 585 9.49 -28.41 -26.27
CA SER A 585 10.48 -28.32 -25.18
C SER A 585 10.44 -27.00 -24.39
N SER A 586 9.27 -26.36 -24.33
CA SER A 586 9.06 -25.02 -23.80
C SER A 586 8.20 -25.12 -22.54
N SER A 587 8.79 -24.88 -21.37
CA SER A 587 8.13 -25.10 -20.08
C SER A 587 7.72 -23.79 -19.41
N ASP A 588 6.82 -23.87 -18.42
CA ASP A 588 6.48 -22.73 -17.56
C ASP A 588 5.92 -21.50 -18.32
N ASN A 589 5.32 -21.71 -19.51
CA ASN A 589 4.67 -20.64 -20.27
C ASN A 589 3.18 -20.49 -19.88
N THR A 590 2.65 -19.28 -20.06
CA THR A 590 1.23 -18.98 -19.87
C THR A 590 0.57 -18.62 -21.20
N VAL A 591 -0.45 -19.38 -21.60
CA VAL A 591 -1.23 -19.17 -22.83
C VAL A 591 -2.69 -18.91 -22.45
N TYR A 592 -3.16 -17.67 -22.58
CA TYR A 592 -4.53 -17.33 -22.16
C TYR A 592 -5.27 -16.31 -23.01
N ASN A 593 -6.61 -16.38 -23.01
CA ASN A 593 -7.49 -15.47 -23.76
C ASN A 593 -7.18 -15.38 -25.27
N ASN A 594 -6.56 -16.39 -25.87
CA ASN A 594 -6.30 -16.38 -27.31
C ASN A 594 -7.50 -16.95 -28.06
N ILE A 595 -7.74 -16.42 -29.26
CA ILE A 595 -8.69 -16.97 -30.23
C ILE A 595 -7.88 -17.75 -31.26
N VAL A 596 -7.99 -19.08 -31.24
CA VAL A 596 -7.22 -20.00 -32.09
C VAL A 596 -8.19 -20.76 -33.00
N ASP A 597 -8.42 -20.23 -34.20
CA ASP A 597 -9.56 -20.64 -35.04
C ASP A 597 -9.16 -21.02 -36.47
N LEU A 598 -9.81 -22.03 -37.06
CA LEU A 598 -9.65 -22.40 -38.48
C LEU A 598 -8.23 -22.80 -38.92
N ASN A 599 -7.34 -23.21 -38.01
CA ASN A 599 -6.01 -23.70 -38.38
C ASN A 599 -6.10 -25.12 -38.92
N SER A 600 -5.26 -25.44 -39.91
CA SER A 600 -5.47 -26.62 -40.76
C SER A 600 -5.27 -27.95 -40.05
N ASN A 601 -4.48 -27.97 -38.97
CA ASN A 601 -4.24 -29.16 -38.17
C ASN A 601 -4.47 -28.92 -36.67
N GLU A 602 -3.46 -28.74 -35.81
CA GLU A 602 -3.68 -28.50 -34.38
C GLU A 602 -4.02 -27.03 -34.06
N GLY A 603 -4.86 -26.78 -33.06
CA GLY A 603 -5.08 -25.46 -32.48
C GLY A 603 -3.91 -25.06 -31.59
N ILE A 604 -3.75 -25.75 -30.46
CA ILE A 604 -2.64 -25.57 -29.51
C ILE A 604 -1.89 -26.89 -29.34
N HIS A 605 -0.57 -26.91 -29.54
CA HIS A 605 0.24 -28.13 -29.55
C HIS A 605 1.43 -28.03 -28.58
N LEU A 606 1.55 -28.98 -27.65
CA LEU A 606 2.63 -29.09 -26.66
C LEU A 606 3.41 -30.39 -26.86
N TYR A 607 4.68 -30.30 -27.25
CA TYR A 607 5.48 -31.49 -27.56
C TYR A 607 6.93 -31.44 -27.06
N PHE A 608 7.57 -32.61 -26.99
CA PHE A 608 8.97 -32.78 -26.58
C PHE A 608 9.31 -32.19 -25.20
N SER A 609 8.56 -32.55 -24.15
CA SER A 609 8.79 -32.11 -22.77
C SER A 609 8.50 -30.63 -22.50
N SER A 610 7.47 -30.09 -23.13
CA SER A 610 6.88 -28.80 -22.75
C SER A 610 6.03 -29.00 -21.49
N ASN A 611 6.63 -28.81 -20.31
CA ASN A 611 6.03 -29.14 -19.02
C ASN A 611 5.60 -27.88 -18.26
N ASN A 612 4.75 -28.04 -17.24
CA ASN A 612 4.36 -26.95 -16.32
C ASN A 612 3.74 -25.71 -17.00
N ASN A 613 3.24 -25.82 -18.23
CA ASN A 613 2.57 -24.72 -18.90
C ASN A 613 1.13 -24.59 -18.40
N THR A 614 0.63 -23.36 -18.40
CA THR A 614 -0.78 -23.04 -18.10
C THR A 614 -1.49 -22.59 -19.36
N ILE A 615 -2.55 -23.30 -19.75
CA ILE A 615 -3.39 -23.00 -20.91
C ILE A 615 -4.80 -22.72 -20.40
N SER A 616 -5.23 -21.47 -20.45
CA SER A 616 -6.52 -21.10 -19.84
C SER A 616 -7.33 -20.07 -20.59
N ASN A 617 -8.66 -20.16 -20.53
CA ASN A 617 -9.57 -19.16 -21.12
C ASN A 617 -9.35 -18.92 -22.63
N ASN A 618 -8.77 -19.87 -23.35
CA ASN A 618 -8.62 -19.76 -24.80
C ASN A 618 -9.90 -20.26 -25.49
N THR A 619 -10.21 -19.65 -26.64
CA THR A 619 -11.22 -20.16 -27.58
C THR A 619 -10.50 -20.87 -28.70
N VAL A 620 -10.57 -22.19 -28.73
CA VAL A 620 -9.88 -23.05 -29.71
C VAL A 620 -10.93 -23.74 -30.58
N SER A 621 -11.13 -23.25 -31.80
CA SER A 621 -12.24 -23.69 -32.64
C SER A 621 -11.93 -23.99 -34.09
N SER A 622 -12.75 -24.83 -34.71
CA SER A 622 -12.72 -25.08 -36.16
C SER A 622 -11.37 -25.58 -36.71
N ASN A 623 -10.52 -26.18 -35.86
CA ASN A 623 -9.27 -26.82 -36.26
C ASN A 623 -9.49 -28.32 -36.50
N ASN A 624 -8.52 -29.03 -37.10
CA ASN A 624 -8.61 -30.48 -37.16
C ASN A 624 -8.53 -31.08 -35.74
N GLN A 625 -7.59 -30.60 -34.94
CA GLN A 625 -7.38 -31.03 -33.56
C GLN A 625 -7.33 -29.79 -32.66
N GLY A 626 -8.01 -29.76 -31.52
CA GLY A 626 -8.08 -28.59 -30.65
C GLY A 626 -6.78 -28.39 -29.87
N ILE A 627 -6.57 -29.19 -28.81
CA ILE A 627 -5.36 -29.16 -27.98
C ILE A 627 -4.63 -30.50 -28.06
N TYR A 628 -3.34 -30.50 -28.38
CA TYR A 628 -2.57 -31.71 -28.66
C TYR A 628 -1.31 -31.82 -27.79
N PHE A 629 -1.08 -32.99 -27.20
CA PHE A 629 0.05 -33.28 -26.32
C PHE A 629 0.90 -34.46 -26.82
N GLU A 630 2.21 -34.27 -26.92
CA GLU A 630 3.17 -35.33 -27.25
C GLU A 630 4.43 -35.29 -26.36
N SER A 631 4.58 -36.26 -25.45
CA SER A 631 5.67 -36.29 -24.46
C SER A 631 5.76 -35.05 -23.57
N SER A 632 4.62 -34.47 -23.16
CA SER A 632 4.51 -33.23 -22.37
C SER A 632 3.65 -33.45 -21.13
N SER A 633 4.20 -33.16 -19.95
CA SER A 633 3.66 -33.57 -18.66
C SER A 633 3.52 -32.40 -17.67
N ASN A 634 2.69 -32.57 -16.64
CA ASN A 634 2.49 -31.56 -15.58
C ASN A 634 1.94 -30.21 -16.07
N ASN A 635 1.25 -30.15 -17.20
CA ASN A 635 0.60 -28.93 -17.68
C ASN A 635 -0.80 -28.77 -17.08
N THR A 636 -1.29 -27.54 -16.96
CA THR A 636 -2.64 -27.22 -16.49
C THR A 636 -3.49 -26.64 -17.62
N ILE A 637 -4.67 -27.21 -17.84
CA ILE A 637 -5.62 -26.84 -18.89
C ILE A 637 -6.95 -26.52 -18.24
N SER A 638 -7.37 -25.25 -18.22
CA SER A 638 -8.61 -24.86 -17.54
C SER A 638 -9.35 -23.66 -18.11
N GLY A 639 -10.68 -23.66 -18.09
CA GLY A 639 -11.48 -22.53 -18.57
C GLY A 639 -11.50 -22.37 -20.09
N ASN A 640 -10.96 -23.31 -20.86
CA ASN A 640 -10.89 -23.19 -22.31
C ASN A 640 -12.20 -23.62 -22.98
N ASN A 641 -12.60 -22.90 -24.03
CA ASN A 641 -13.66 -23.30 -24.94
C ASN A 641 -13.04 -23.97 -26.16
N VAL A 642 -13.12 -25.30 -26.23
CA VAL A 642 -12.58 -26.13 -27.32
C VAL A 642 -13.75 -26.70 -28.11
N SER A 643 -14.10 -26.10 -29.24
CA SER A 643 -15.35 -26.43 -29.96
C SER A 643 -15.22 -26.46 -31.47
N SER A 644 -16.09 -27.21 -32.14
CA SER A 644 -16.12 -27.32 -33.61
C SER A 644 -14.84 -27.87 -34.26
N ASN A 645 -13.98 -28.54 -33.49
CA ASN A 645 -12.82 -29.26 -34.02
C ASN A 645 -13.23 -30.70 -34.41
N ASN A 646 -12.45 -31.38 -35.28
CA ASN A 646 -12.69 -32.82 -35.50
C ASN A 646 -12.37 -33.62 -34.23
N GLN A 647 -11.25 -33.28 -33.57
CA GLN A 647 -10.85 -33.85 -32.29
C GLN A 647 -10.60 -32.73 -31.27
N GLY A 648 -11.12 -32.84 -30.05
CA GLY A 648 -11.04 -31.79 -29.02
C GLY A 648 -9.67 -31.72 -28.36
N ILE A 649 -9.29 -32.75 -27.61
CA ILE A 649 -7.99 -32.86 -26.94
C ILE A 649 -7.33 -34.24 -27.15
N ILE A 650 -6.02 -34.29 -27.37
CA ILE A 650 -5.30 -35.52 -27.75
C ILE A 650 -4.03 -35.70 -26.93
N PHE A 651 -3.75 -36.94 -26.50
CA PHE A 651 -2.52 -37.31 -25.79
C PHE A 651 -1.75 -38.48 -26.45
N LEU A 652 -0.46 -38.28 -26.68
CA LEU A 652 0.51 -39.23 -27.25
C LEU A 652 1.80 -39.33 -26.42
N SER A 653 2.53 -40.43 -26.60
CA SER A 653 3.95 -40.60 -26.22
C SER A 653 4.31 -40.23 -24.77
N SER A 654 3.61 -40.76 -23.76
CA SER A 654 3.92 -40.57 -22.31
C SER A 654 3.68 -39.15 -21.76
N SER A 655 2.65 -38.44 -22.23
CA SER A 655 2.19 -37.15 -21.68
C SER A 655 1.33 -37.34 -20.44
N SER A 656 1.93 -37.39 -19.24
CA SER A 656 1.24 -37.74 -17.97
C SER A 656 1.19 -36.58 -16.99
N ASN A 657 0.42 -36.73 -15.91
CA ASN A 657 0.25 -35.76 -14.84
C ASN A 657 -0.25 -34.38 -15.29
N ASN A 658 -0.84 -34.26 -16.49
CA ASN A 658 -1.50 -33.02 -16.87
C ASN A 658 -2.83 -32.92 -16.11
N ILE A 659 -3.22 -31.71 -15.71
CA ILE A 659 -4.45 -31.43 -14.97
C ILE A 659 -5.40 -30.69 -15.91
N ILE A 660 -6.53 -31.31 -16.24
CA ILE A 660 -7.52 -30.83 -17.20
C ILE A 660 -8.85 -30.71 -16.48
N TYR A 661 -9.30 -29.48 -16.22
CA TYR A 661 -10.57 -29.25 -15.53
C TYR A 661 -11.21 -27.94 -15.98
N ASN A 662 -12.52 -27.82 -15.80
CA ASN A 662 -13.28 -26.62 -16.12
C ASN A 662 -13.20 -26.18 -17.60
N ASN A 663 -13.04 -27.12 -18.53
CA ASN A 663 -13.04 -26.83 -19.96
C ASN A 663 -14.37 -27.22 -20.61
N PHE A 664 -14.73 -26.52 -21.69
CA PHE A 664 -15.89 -26.81 -22.51
C PHE A 664 -15.43 -27.50 -23.80
N PHE A 665 -15.70 -28.79 -23.93
CA PHE A 665 -15.41 -29.57 -25.12
C PHE A 665 -16.69 -29.80 -25.91
N ASN A 666 -16.77 -29.29 -27.13
CA ASN A 666 -17.89 -29.52 -28.05
C ASN A 666 -17.38 -29.83 -29.47
N ASN A 667 -16.91 -31.05 -29.68
CA ASN A 667 -16.23 -31.48 -30.90
C ASN A 667 -16.83 -32.80 -31.41
N THR A 668 -16.48 -33.20 -32.64
CA THR A 668 -16.93 -34.49 -33.18
C THR A 668 -16.43 -35.65 -32.31
N ASP A 669 -15.15 -35.63 -31.94
CA ASP A 669 -14.57 -36.48 -30.91
C ASP A 669 -13.90 -35.60 -29.83
N ASN A 670 -14.41 -35.57 -28.59
CA ASN A 670 -13.85 -34.65 -27.58
C ASN A 670 -12.46 -35.03 -27.08
N SER A 671 -12.09 -36.30 -27.07
CA SER A 671 -10.81 -36.77 -26.51
C SER A 671 -10.28 -38.02 -27.22
N ALA A 672 -8.96 -38.12 -27.42
CA ALA A 672 -8.32 -39.32 -27.97
C ALA A 672 -6.98 -39.67 -27.27
N PHE A 673 -6.73 -40.97 -27.09
CA PHE A 673 -5.57 -41.52 -26.37
C PHE A 673 -4.86 -42.61 -27.18
N TYR A 674 -3.55 -42.51 -27.31
CA TYR A 674 -2.75 -43.45 -28.12
C TYR A 674 -1.59 -44.12 -27.36
N SER A 675 -1.43 -43.81 -26.07
CA SER A 675 -0.49 -44.47 -25.14
C SER A 675 -1.07 -44.50 -23.72
N ASP A 676 -0.51 -45.32 -22.82
CA ASP A 676 -0.85 -45.33 -21.40
C ASP A 676 -0.34 -44.04 -20.73
N ASN A 677 -1.13 -42.98 -20.86
CA ASN A 677 -0.89 -41.70 -20.21
C ASN A 677 -1.76 -41.67 -18.93
N LEU A 678 -1.23 -41.18 -17.82
CA LEU A 678 -2.00 -41.02 -16.59
C LEU A 678 -2.22 -39.53 -16.35
N ASN A 679 -3.34 -38.99 -16.81
CA ASN A 679 -3.70 -37.58 -16.62
C ASN A 679 -4.85 -37.42 -15.62
N PHE A 680 -4.97 -36.22 -15.07
CA PHE A 680 -6.02 -35.85 -14.13
C PHE A 680 -7.08 -35.04 -14.87
N TRP A 681 -8.22 -35.66 -15.17
CA TRP A 681 -9.34 -35.03 -15.89
C TRP A 681 -10.31 -34.28 -14.98
N SER A 682 -9.95 -34.13 -13.72
CA SER A 682 -10.70 -33.41 -12.72
C SER A 682 -9.73 -32.90 -11.66
N THR A 683 -10.07 -31.77 -11.05
CA THR A 683 -9.42 -31.31 -9.81
C THR A 683 -10.18 -31.84 -8.59
N SER A 684 -9.70 -31.55 -7.38
CA SER A 684 -10.52 -31.70 -6.18
C SER A 684 -11.82 -30.91 -6.36
N LEU A 685 -12.96 -31.53 -6.06
CA LEU A 685 -14.24 -30.86 -6.15
C LEU A 685 -14.20 -29.60 -5.29
N ASP A 686 -14.29 -28.46 -5.96
CA ASP A 686 -14.28 -27.13 -5.34
C ASP A 686 -15.63 -26.49 -5.59
N CYS A 687 -16.47 -26.52 -4.57
CA CYS A 687 -17.84 -26.05 -4.62
C CYS A 687 -17.97 -24.81 -3.75
N GLY A 688 -18.64 -23.79 -4.28
CA GLY A 688 -18.93 -22.62 -3.50
C GLY A 688 -19.86 -21.65 -4.22
N PRO A 689 -20.58 -20.81 -3.48
CA PRO A 689 -21.50 -19.84 -4.06
C PRO A 689 -20.82 -18.81 -4.97
N SER A 690 -19.49 -18.61 -4.84
CA SER A 690 -18.66 -17.72 -5.68
C SER A 690 -17.81 -18.46 -6.72
N ILE A 691 -17.96 -19.79 -6.80
CA ILE A 691 -17.23 -20.63 -7.75
C ILE A 691 -18.18 -20.94 -8.91
N LEU A 692 -17.80 -20.53 -10.11
CA LEU A 692 -18.55 -20.87 -11.33
C LEU A 692 -17.65 -21.70 -12.24
N ASN A 693 -18.13 -22.90 -12.56
CA ASN A 693 -17.56 -23.64 -13.67
C ASN A 693 -17.96 -22.98 -15.01
N ILE A 694 -17.35 -23.44 -16.10
CA ILE A 694 -17.51 -22.91 -17.45
C ILE A 694 -18.94 -23.03 -18.00
N MET A 695 -19.79 -23.85 -17.35
CA MET A 695 -21.22 -24.00 -17.64
C MET A 695 -22.11 -23.18 -16.70
N GLY A 696 -21.52 -22.43 -15.77
CA GLY A 696 -22.23 -21.63 -14.78
C GLY A 696 -22.74 -22.41 -13.56
N GLY A 697 -22.33 -23.67 -13.39
CA GLY A 697 -22.61 -24.47 -12.19
C GLY A 697 -21.72 -24.08 -10.99
N PRO A 698 -22.17 -24.34 -9.74
CA PRO A 698 -21.55 -23.84 -8.51
C PRO A 698 -20.29 -24.60 -8.05
N CYS A 699 -19.90 -25.63 -8.80
CA CYS A 699 -18.74 -26.45 -8.48
C CYS A 699 -17.81 -26.59 -9.67
N ILE A 700 -16.52 -26.38 -9.45
CA ILE A 700 -15.45 -26.79 -10.36
C ILE A 700 -15.01 -28.21 -9.98
N GLY A 701 -14.98 -29.10 -10.96
CA GLY A 701 -14.52 -30.47 -10.78
C GLY A 701 -13.76 -30.92 -12.02
N GLY A 702 -14.49 -31.49 -12.97
CA GLY A 702 -14.01 -31.97 -14.26
C GLY A 702 -14.35 -31.04 -15.41
N ASN A 703 -14.63 -31.62 -16.57
CA ASN A 703 -14.86 -30.89 -17.82
C ASN A 703 -16.26 -31.13 -18.37
N PHE A 704 -16.73 -30.22 -19.21
CA PHE A 704 -18.00 -30.37 -19.90
C PHE A 704 -17.80 -31.01 -21.29
N TYR A 705 -18.45 -32.14 -21.54
CA TYR A 705 -18.34 -32.92 -22.78
C TYR A 705 -19.65 -32.89 -23.58
N ALA A 706 -19.77 -31.93 -24.49
CA ALA A 706 -20.83 -31.82 -25.47
C ALA A 706 -20.46 -32.41 -26.83
N THR A 707 -21.46 -32.68 -27.67
CA THR A 707 -21.28 -33.00 -29.09
C THR A 707 -22.12 -32.06 -29.94
N PRO A 708 -21.75 -31.81 -31.21
CA PRO A 708 -22.57 -31.00 -32.13
C PRO A 708 -23.97 -31.56 -32.40
N SER A 709 -24.23 -32.82 -32.05
CA SER A 709 -25.54 -33.47 -32.13
C SER A 709 -26.40 -33.32 -30.88
N ASP A 710 -25.93 -32.57 -29.88
CA ASP A 710 -26.56 -32.36 -28.58
C ASP A 710 -26.83 -33.65 -27.79
N ASP A 711 -25.97 -34.65 -27.96
CA ASP A 711 -26.04 -35.95 -27.30
C ASP A 711 -24.74 -36.32 -26.57
N GLY A 712 -23.88 -35.33 -26.29
CA GLY A 712 -22.64 -35.51 -25.55
C GLY A 712 -22.89 -35.97 -24.12
N PHE A 713 -21.88 -36.63 -23.51
CA PHE A 713 -22.00 -37.20 -22.17
C PHE A 713 -22.57 -36.18 -21.16
N SER A 714 -21.99 -34.98 -21.11
CA SER A 714 -22.40 -33.94 -20.16
C SER A 714 -23.75 -33.29 -20.49
N GLN A 715 -24.20 -33.35 -21.76
CA GLN A 715 -25.50 -32.83 -22.20
C GLN A 715 -26.67 -33.74 -21.81
N GLY A 716 -26.40 -35.04 -21.60
CA GLY A 716 -27.40 -36.03 -21.20
C GLY A 716 -27.18 -36.66 -19.82
N CYS A 717 -26.12 -36.27 -19.10
CA CYS A 717 -25.83 -36.84 -17.79
C CYS A 717 -26.84 -36.37 -16.74
N SER A 718 -27.07 -37.22 -15.74
CA SER A 718 -27.85 -36.83 -14.57
C SER A 718 -26.96 -36.05 -13.61
N ASP A 719 -27.48 -34.95 -13.08
CA ASP A 719 -26.95 -34.21 -11.94
C ASP A 719 -28.07 -34.16 -10.90
N THR A 720 -28.29 -35.29 -10.23
CA THR A 720 -29.41 -35.45 -9.30
C THR A 720 -29.29 -34.58 -8.07
N VAL A 721 -28.08 -34.09 -7.77
CA VAL A 721 -27.75 -33.22 -6.63
C VAL A 721 -27.53 -31.75 -7.02
N LEU A 722 -27.70 -31.40 -8.30
CA LEU A 722 -27.63 -30.03 -8.84
C LEU A 722 -26.32 -29.31 -8.51
N SER A 723 -25.23 -30.06 -8.48
CA SER A 723 -23.90 -29.54 -8.18
C SER A 723 -23.24 -28.86 -9.40
N GLY A 724 -23.84 -28.98 -10.59
CA GLY A 724 -23.19 -28.67 -11.85
C GLY A 724 -22.19 -29.74 -12.28
N ILE A 725 -22.21 -30.91 -11.63
CA ILE A 725 -21.36 -32.08 -11.87
C ILE A 725 -22.25 -33.30 -12.15
N CYS A 726 -21.90 -34.12 -13.12
CA CYS A 726 -22.57 -35.37 -13.43
C CYS A 726 -22.40 -36.37 -12.28
N ASP A 727 -23.47 -37.09 -11.93
CA ASP A 727 -23.45 -38.13 -10.88
C ASP A 727 -22.54 -39.33 -11.22
N LEU A 728 -22.27 -39.52 -12.52
CA LEU A 728 -21.40 -40.57 -13.03
C LEU A 728 -20.10 -39.96 -13.54
N SER A 729 -18.99 -40.58 -13.16
CA SER A 729 -17.70 -40.34 -13.79
C SER A 729 -17.76 -40.67 -15.28
N TYR A 730 -17.04 -39.91 -16.10
CA TYR A 730 -16.92 -40.17 -17.53
C TYR A 730 -15.64 -40.93 -17.84
N GLN A 731 -15.79 -42.16 -18.31
CA GLN A 731 -14.66 -42.97 -18.71
C GLN A 731 -14.25 -42.62 -20.15
N LEU A 732 -13.16 -41.87 -20.28
CA LEU A 732 -12.62 -41.40 -21.56
C LEU A 732 -11.72 -42.47 -22.20
N GLY A 733 -11.05 -43.30 -21.39
CA GLY A 733 -10.13 -44.34 -21.85
C GLY A 733 -9.78 -45.41 -20.79
N VAL A 734 -8.84 -46.29 -21.12
CA VAL A 734 -8.29 -47.29 -20.19
C VAL A 734 -7.36 -46.55 -19.21
N ASN A 735 -7.86 -46.26 -18.01
CA ASN A 735 -7.22 -45.44 -16.94
C ASN A 735 -7.33 -43.91 -17.09
N GLU A 736 -8.12 -43.42 -18.03
CA GLU A 736 -8.38 -41.97 -18.22
C GLU A 736 -9.85 -41.72 -17.86
N ILE A 737 -10.09 -41.18 -16.67
CA ILE A 737 -11.42 -41.00 -16.09
C ILE A 737 -11.53 -39.55 -15.62
N ASP A 738 -12.52 -38.84 -16.14
CA ASP A 738 -13.01 -37.64 -15.48
C ASP A 738 -13.93 -38.09 -14.34
N ALA A 739 -13.44 -37.94 -13.11
CA ALA A 739 -14.17 -38.38 -11.92
C ALA A 739 -15.32 -37.43 -11.57
N LEU A 740 -15.30 -36.19 -12.08
CA LEU A 740 -16.25 -35.13 -11.75
C LEU A 740 -16.70 -34.37 -13.01
N PRO A 741 -17.21 -35.04 -14.08
CA PRO A 741 -17.55 -34.35 -15.32
C PRO A 741 -18.59 -33.26 -15.07
N LEU A 742 -18.46 -32.10 -15.70
CA LEU A 742 -19.46 -31.03 -15.53
C LEU A 742 -20.78 -31.46 -16.18
N ALA A 743 -21.91 -31.14 -15.54
CA ALA A 743 -23.24 -31.41 -16.05
C ALA A 743 -23.82 -30.20 -16.78
N GLN A 744 -24.81 -30.45 -17.63
CA GLN A 744 -25.60 -29.37 -18.20
C GLN A 744 -26.45 -28.76 -17.09
N TYR A 745 -26.01 -27.60 -16.61
CA TYR A 745 -26.61 -26.97 -15.46
C TYR A 745 -27.90 -26.22 -15.87
N ASP A 746 -29.04 -26.88 -15.68
CA ASP A 746 -30.37 -26.28 -15.85
C ASP A 746 -30.77 -25.59 -14.55
N THR A 747 -30.85 -24.27 -14.60
CA THR A 747 -31.16 -23.44 -13.43
C THR A 747 -32.64 -23.47 -13.00
N SER A 748 -33.47 -24.29 -13.65
CA SER A 748 -34.93 -24.31 -13.44
C SER A 748 -35.48 -25.42 -12.54
N SER A 749 -34.65 -26.36 -12.05
CA SER A 749 -35.12 -27.51 -11.27
C SER A 749 -34.31 -27.76 -10.00
N GLY A 750 -34.88 -27.51 -8.81
CA GLY A 750 -34.32 -27.95 -7.53
C GLY A 750 -35.23 -27.66 -6.34
N THR A 751 -35.74 -28.70 -5.70
CA THR A 751 -36.60 -28.63 -4.50
C THR A 751 -35.78 -28.31 -3.24
N SER A 752 -36.29 -27.42 -2.38
CA SER A 752 -35.59 -26.95 -1.17
C SER A 752 -35.50 -28.01 -0.08
N ASP A 753 -34.32 -28.56 0.14
CA ASP A 753 -33.93 -29.09 1.45
C ASP A 753 -33.40 -27.94 2.31
N THR A 754 -33.87 -27.83 3.54
CA THR A 754 -33.59 -26.71 4.46
C THR A 754 -33.10 -27.21 5.82
N VAL A 755 -32.91 -28.53 5.97
CA VAL A 755 -32.59 -29.16 7.23
C VAL A 755 -31.10 -29.53 7.22
N PRO A 756 -30.27 -28.94 8.08
CA PRO A 756 -28.87 -29.31 8.15
C PRO A 756 -28.65 -30.76 8.62
N PRO A 757 -27.59 -31.43 8.12
CA PRO A 757 -27.23 -32.76 8.57
C PRO A 757 -26.82 -32.76 10.05
N ASN A 758 -27.03 -33.86 10.74
CA ASN A 758 -26.62 -34.04 12.14
C ASN A 758 -25.29 -34.79 12.22
N VAL A 759 -24.24 -34.15 12.74
CA VAL A 759 -22.87 -34.69 12.83
C VAL A 759 -22.55 -35.12 14.26
N ILE A 760 -22.09 -36.36 14.44
CA ILE A 760 -21.76 -36.95 15.75
C ILE A 760 -20.30 -37.44 15.73
N LEU A 761 -19.47 -36.95 16.66
CA LEU A 761 -18.07 -37.38 16.79
C LEU A 761 -17.95 -38.77 17.43
N VAL A 762 -17.05 -39.60 16.90
CA VAL A 762 -16.81 -40.98 17.35
C VAL A 762 -15.50 -41.08 18.12
N SER A 763 -14.36 -40.62 17.57
CA SER A 763 -13.06 -40.63 18.27
C SER A 763 -12.10 -39.59 17.68
N PRO A 764 -11.08 -39.07 18.40
CA PRO A 764 -10.78 -39.33 19.80
C PRO A 764 -11.88 -38.91 20.78
N ASP A 765 -11.83 -39.43 22.00
CA ASP A 765 -12.74 -38.97 23.04
C ASP A 765 -12.41 -37.53 23.43
N ASN A 766 -13.39 -36.81 23.97
CA ASN A 766 -13.14 -35.49 24.53
C ASN A 766 -12.07 -35.57 25.63
N ASP A 767 -11.13 -34.64 25.64
CA ASP A 767 -9.98 -34.58 26.56
C ASP A 767 -9.03 -35.80 26.46
N ALA A 768 -8.97 -36.46 25.31
CA ALA A 768 -8.04 -37.58 25.12
C ALA A 768 -6.57 -37.11 25.22
N ASN A 769 -5.74 -37.83 25.99
CA ASN A 769 -4.28 -37.66 26.00
C ASN A 769 -3.66 -38.74 25.11
N ILE A 770 -3.21 -38.35 23.92
CA ILE A 770 -2.85 -39.31 22.86
C ILE A 770 -1.34 -39.31 22.63
N ASN A 771 -0.74 -40.48 22.83
CA ASN A 771 0.67 -40.74 22.54
C ASN A 771 0.78 -41.72 21.36
N ALA A 772 0.60 -41.22 20.14
CA ALA A 772 0.68 -42.02 18.93
C ALA A 772 1.40 -41.26 17.80
N SER A 773 2.24 -41.96 17.04
CA SER A 773 2.93 -41.43 15.85
C SER A 773 1.99 -41.16 14.66
N SER A 774 0.71 -41.53 14.79
CA SER A 774 -0.36 -41.32 13.82
C SER A 774 -1.70 -41.25 14.56
N MET A 775 -2.59 -40.35 14.15
CA MET A 775 -3.88 -40.09 14.81
C MET A 775 -5.02 -40.13 13.79
N GLU A 776 -6.22 -40.55 14.23
CA GLU A 776 -7.41 -40.69 13.40
C GLU A 776 -8.63 -40.03 14.07
N PHE A 777 -9.28 -39.08 13.37
CA PHE A 777 -10.49 -38.38 13.79
C PHE A 777 -11.71 -38.98 13.10
N ARG A 778 -12.55 -39.70 13.83
CA ARG A 778 -13.69 -40.47 13.34
C ARG A 778 -15.00 -39.81 13.73
N PHE A 779 -15.98 -39.81 12.83
CA PHE A 779 -17.29 -39.20 13.01
C PHE A 779 -18.38 -39.95 12.23
N ASN A 780 -19.64 -39.69 12.53
CA ASN A 780 -20.82 -40.24 11.84
C ASN A 780 -21.79 -39.10 11.54
N VAL A 781 -22.41 -39.08 10.36
CA VAL A 781 -23.36 -38.04 9.98
C VAL A 781 -24.71 -38.63 9.54
N THR A 782 -25.82 -38.06 10.03
CA THR A 782 -27.20 -38.50 9.74
C THR A 782 -28.05 -37.35 9.22
N ASP A 783 -28.96 -37.60 8.28
CA ASP A 783 -29.88 -36.56 7.77
C ASP A 783 -31.22 -37.18 7.34
N ASP A 784 -32.30 -36.41 7.46
CA ASP A 784 -33.69 -36.82 7.21
C ASP A 784 -33.99 -36.94 5.70
N ALA A 785 -33.25 -36.22 4.85
CA ALA A 785 -33.29 -36.34 3.39
C ALA A 785 -32.11 -37.19 2.89
N SER A 786 -32.32 -38.51 2.81
CA SER A 786 -31.30 -39.44 2.32
C SER A 786 -31.08 -39.31 0.81
N GLN A 787 -29.99 -38.62 0.38
CA GLN A 787 -29.26 -38.80 -0.91
C GLN A 787 -27.91 -38.04 -0.90
N THR A 788 -26.95 -38.43 -0.05
CA THR A 788 -25.69 -39.17 -0.41
C THR A 788 -24.48 -38.40 -0.94
N MET A 789 -24.49 -37.07 -1.08
CA MET A 789 -23.25 -36.29 -1.23
C MET A 789 -23.12 -35.27 -0.11
N ARG A 790 -22.12 -35.47 0.75
CA ARG A 790 -21.83 -34.60 1.88
C ARG A 790 -20.35 -34.29 1.91
N ILE A 791 -20.02 -33.01 2.03
CA ILE A 791 -18.65 -32.53 2.22
C ILE A 791 -18.49 -32.28 3.70
N CYS A 792 -17.61 -33.03 4.36
CA CYS A 792 -17.33 -32.83 5.77
C CYS A 792 -15.93 -32.26 5.98
N HIS A 793 -15.82 -31.17 6.73
CA HIS A 793 -14.54 -30.56 7.07
C HIS A 793 -14.16 -30.89 8.51
N LEU A 794 -12.94 -31.36 8.70
CA LEU A 794 -12.31 -31.40 10.02
C LEU A 794 -11.78 -30.01 10.35
N TYR A 795 -12.25 -29.47 11.46
CA TYR A 795 -11.68 -28.28 12.07
C TYR A 795 -10.72 -28.69 13.18
N ILE A 796 -9.54 -28.10 13.17
CA ILE A 796 -8.58 -28.12 14.28
C ILE A 796 -8.37 -26.68 14.72
N ASN A 797 -8.62 -26.39 16.00
CA ASN A 797 -8.61 -25.04 16.58
C ASN A 797 -9.48 -24.03 15.83
N GLY A 798 -10.60 -24.50 15.27
CA GLY A 798 -11.54 -23.67 14.51
C GLY A 798 -11.11 -23.37 13.07
N SER A 799 -10.00 -23.93 12.59
CA SER A 799 -9.58 -23.83 11.18
C SER A 799 -9.77 -25.14 10.43
N ILE A 800 -10.28 -25.07 9.19
CA ILE A 800 -10.41 -26.24 8.31
C ILE A 800 -9.02 -26.81 8.06
N ASN A 801 -8.88 -28.11 8.34
CA ASN A 801 -7.61 -28.81 8.19
C ASN A 801 -7.66 -29.88 7.09
N GLN A 802 -8.74 -30.68 7.03
CA GLN A 802 -8.94 -31.71 6.02
C GLN A 802 -10.41 -31.79 5.61
N THR A 803 -10.67 -32.28 4.40
CA THR A 803 -12.02 -32.40 3.81
C THR A 803 -12.25 -33.83 3.30
N VAL A 804 -13.42 -34.40 3.59
CA VAL A 804 -13.88 -35.69 3.04
C VAL A 804 -15.16 -35.47 2.24
N ALA A 805 -15.16 -35.89 0.98
CA ALA A 805 -16.32 -35.88 0.09
C ALA A 805 -16.96 -37.27 -0.02
N ASN A 806 -18.29 -37.34 -0.20
CA ASN A 806 -19.11 -38.56 -0.27
C ASN A 806 -19.34 -39.29 1.07
N SER A 807 -19.47 -38.59 2.20
CA SER A 807 -19.80 -39.27 3.46
C SER A 807 -21.18 -39.94 3.39
N VAL A 808 -21.22 -41.23 3.76
CA VAL A 808 -22.43 -42.06 3.61
C VAL A 808 -23.34 -41.85 4.82
N ASN A 809 -24.64 -41.62 4.57
CA ASN A 809 -25.63 -41.43 5.62
C ASN A 809 -25.58 -42.58 6.65
N ALA A 810 -25.38 -42.23 7.92
CA ALA A 810 -25.24 -43.14 9.06
C ALA A 810 -24.00 -44.07 9.07
N ALA A 811 -22.98 -43.82 8.23
CA ALA A 811 -21.70 -44.52 8.27
C ALA A 811 -20.64 -43.76 9.11
N ILE A 812 -19.64 -44.49 9.61
CA ILE A 812 -18.50 -43.87 10.33
C ILE A 812 -17.38 -43.56 9.34
N ASP A 813 -17.09 -42.28 9.15
CA ASP A 813 -15.98 -41.76 8.35
C ASP A 813 -14.80 -41.30 9.23
N SER A 814 -13.66 -41.01 8.62
CA SER A 814 -12.40 -40.72 9.32
C SER A 814 -11.45 -39.77 8.57
N PHE A 815 -10.75 -38.92 9.32
CA PHE A 815 -9.58 -38.15 8.86
C PHE A 815 -8.31 -38.68 9.53
N SER A 816 -7.19 -38.78 8.79
CA SER A 816 -5.94 -39.36 9.29
C SER A 816 -4.78 -38.37 9.26
N PHE A 817 -3.94 -38.37 10.30
CA PHE A 817 -2.74 -37.52 10.42
C PHE A 817 -1.47 -38.32 10.66
N PHE A 818 -0.40 -37.88 10.00
CA PHE A 818 0.99 -38.18 10.37
C PHE A 818 1.53 -37.03 11.23
N SER A 819 1.18 -37.03 12.52
CA SER A 819 1.55 -36.07 13.59
C SER A 819 0.91 -34.66 13.56
N LEU A 820 0.58 -34.14 14.76
CA LEU A 820 0.19 -32.75 15.06
C LEU A 820 1.23 -32.16 16.03
N PRO A 821 1.49 -30.82 16.00
CA PRO A 821 2.40 -30.17 16.95
C PRO A 821 1.98 -30.37 18.42
N SER A 822 2.85 -29.99 19.36
CA SER A 822 2.57 -30.10 20.79
C SER A 822 1.62 -28.96 21.22
N GLY A 823 0.42 -29.28 21.69
CA GLY A 823 -0.59 -28.29 22.02
C GLY A 823 -1.90 -28.93 22.49
N ASN A 824 -2.77 -28.11 23.08
CA ASN A 824 -4.17 -28.48 23.27
C ASN A 824 -4.93 -28.13 21.99
N TYR A 825 -5.60 -29.11 21.41
CA TYR A 825 -6.36 -28.98 20.19
C TYR A 825 -7.84 -29.14 20.49
N SER A 826 -8.64 -28.19 20.02
CA SER A 826 -10.08 -28.40 19.87
C SER A 826 -10.35 -28.91 18.46
N TRP A 827 -11.20 -29.91 18.29
CA TRP A 827 -11.56 -30.43 16.99
C TRP A 827 -13.06 -30.60 16.88
N SER A 828 -13.59 -30.28 15.70
CA SER A 828 -14.99 -30.48 15.35
C SER A 828 -15.07 -30.87 13.90
N VAL A 829 -16.20 -31.41 13.49
CA VAL A 829 -16.48 -31.72 12.11
C VAL A 829 -17.76 -30.99 11.72
N ASP A 830 -17.73 -30.24 10.65
CA ASP A 830 -18.97 -29.87 9.96
C ASP A 830 -19.19 -30.82 8.79
N CYS A 831 -20.43 -30.91 8.36
CA CYS A 831 -20.80 -31.58 7.14
C CYS A 831 -21.85 -30.73 6.44
N THR A 832 -21.68 -30.53 5.15
CA THR A 832 -22.61 -29.82 4.29
C THR A 832 -23.40 -30.84 3.49
N ASP A 833 -24.73 -30.76 3.49
CA ASP A 833 -25.58 -31.59 2.63
C ASP A 833 -25.58 -31.10 1.16
N THR A 834 -26.36 -31.76 0.32
CA THR A 834 -26.49 -31.44 -1.11
C THR A 834 -27.24 -30.14 -1.38
N ALA A 835 -27.90 -29.55 -0.39
CA ALA A 835 -28.57 -28.26 -0.47
C ALA A 835 -27.79 -27.13 0.22
N PHE A 836 -26.52 -27.37 0.55
CA PHE A 836 -25.62 -26.47 1.26
C PHE A 836 -26.03 -26.14 2.69
N ASN A 837 -26.91 -26.92 3.32
CA ASN A 837 -27.17 -26.80 4.75
C ASN A 837 -26.00 -27.40 5.52
N ILE A 838 -25.46 -26.65 6.47
CA ILE A 838 -24.27 -27.06 7.23
C ILE A 838 -24.67 -27.57 8.60
N GLY A 839 -24.38 -28.83 8.83
CA GLY A 839 -24.46 -29.52 10.10
C GLY A 839 -23.16 -29.45 10.87
N TYR A 840 -23.21 -29.13 12.15
CA TYR A 840 -22.01 -29.05 12.98
C TYR A 840 -22.03 -30.15 14.04
N SER A 841 -20.86 -30.72 14.33
CA SER A 841 -20.68 -31.58 15.49
C SER A 841 -20.51 -30.77 16.78
N GLU A 842 -20.49 -31.47 17.92
CA GLU A 842 -19.84 -30.93 19.12
C GLU A 842 -18.35 -30.68 18.86
N THR A 843 -17.73 -29.76 19.58
CA THR A 843 -16.28 -29.58 19.59
C THR A 843 -15.68 -30.40 20.74
N ARG A 844 -14.65 -31.19 20.44
CA ARG A 844 -13.90 -32.01 21.42
C ARG A 844 -12.47 -31.52 21.61
N SER A 845 -11.89 -31.72 22.79
CA SER A 845 -10.50 -31.36 23.14
C SER A 845 -9.53 -32.56 23.06
N LEU A 846 -8.23 -32.27 22.86
CA LEU A 846 -7.10 -33.19 22.73
C LEU A 846 -5.82 -32.52 23.29
N ASP A 847 -4.95 -33.23 24.02
CA ASP A 847 -3.72 -32.67 24.65
C ASP A 847 -2.41 -33.35 24.19
N LEU A 848 -1.40 -32.55 23.78
CA LEU A 848 -0.09 -32.97 23.22
C LEU A 848 1.19 -32.23 23.77
N THR A 849 1.22 -31.57 24.95
CA THR A 849 2.24 -30.52 25.29
C THR A 849 3.65 -30.89 25.85
N ASN A 850 4.72 -30.95 25.04
CA ASN A 850 6.13 -30.76 25.51
C ASN A 850 7.07 -30.28 24.35
N HIS A 851 7.64 -29.04 24.42
CA HIS A 851 8.83 -28.40 23.74
C HIS A 851 8.59 -27.00 23.05
N CYS A 852 9.63 -26.11 22.94
CA CYS A 852 9.64 -24.67 22.47
C CYS A 852 8.49 -24.30 21.50
N GLY A 853 7.92 -23.09 21.66
CA GLY A 853 6.68 -22.70 20.98
C GLY A 853 5.43 -23.20 21.71
N ILE A 854 5.57 -23.52 23.00
CA ILE A 854 4.48 -24.00 23.85
C ILE A 854 3.54 -22.84 24.17
N THR A 855 2.24 -23.08 23.99
CA THR A 855 1.20 -22.25 24.58
C THR A 855 0.80 -22.81 25.95
N LEU A 856 1.04 -22.04 27.01
CA LEU A 856 0.59 -22.34 28.37
C LEU A 856 -0.94 -22.17 28.40
N SER A 857 -1.67 -23.26 28.17
CA SER A 857 -3.10 -23.24 27.86
C SER A 857 -4.01 -23.63 29.04
N SER A 858 -3.44 -23.83 30.23
CA SER A 858 -4.21 -24.05 31.46
C SER A 858 -3.77 -23.08 32.56
N SER A 859 -4.70 -22.59 33.39
CA SER A 859 -4.36 -21.69 34.49
C SER A 859 -3.56 -22.44 35.57
N GLY A 860 -2.69 -21.72 36.27
CA GLY A 860 -1.86 -22.29 37.33
C GLY A 860 -0.38 -21.94 37.25
N ASP A 861 0.40 -22.62 38.08
CA ASP A 861 1.83 -22.35 38.26
C ASP A 861 2.67 -23.22 37.33
N TYR A 862 3.44 -22.59 36.46
CA TYR A 862 4.43 -23.18 35.58
C TYR A 862 5.82 -22.85 36.07
N VAL A 863 6.64 -23.88 36.16
CA VAL A 863 8.05 -23.78 36.55
C VAL A 863 8.90 -24.19 35.38
N LEU A 864 9.82 -23.32 34.97
CA LEU A 864 10.86 -23.72 34.04
C LEU A 864 11.92 -24.56 34.78
N SER A 865 12.17 -25.78 34.31
CA SER A 865 13.10 -26.72 34.98
C SER A 865 14.50 -26.75 34.37
N GLU A 866 14.70 -26.13 33.22
CA GLU A 866 15.96 -26.07 32.49
C GLU A 866 16.00 -24.87 31.54
N ASP A 867 17.19 -24.52 31.05
CA ASP A 867 17.35 -23.43 30.09
C ASP A 867 16.76 -23.79 28.72
N LEU A 868 16.09 -22.83 28.05
CA LEU A 868 15.54 -22.98 26.71
C LEU A 868 16.41 -22.29 25.66
N GLN A 869 16.57 -22.92 24.50
CA GLN A 869 17.18 -22.36 23.30
C GLN A 869 16.18 -22.47 22.16
N CYS A 870 15.64 -21.34 21.68
CA CYS A 870 14.58 -21.33 20.67
C CYS A 870 15.00 -20.48 19.45
N THR A 871 14.39 -20.75 18.28
CA THR A 871 14.69 -20.07 17.01
C THR A 871 13.58 -19.13 16.52
N GLY A 872 12.55 -18.95 17.35
CA GLY A 872 11.37 -18.12 17.17
C GLY A 872 10.72 -17.89 18.54
N THR A 873 9.43 -17.57 18.61
CA THR A 873 8.75 -17.34 19.90
C THR A 873 8.91 -18.54 20.85
N ALA A 874 9.39 -18.29 22.07
CA ALA A 874 9.77 -19.38 22.98
C ALA A 874 8.58 -19.92 23.79
N LEU A 875 7.88 -19.05 24.53
CA LEU A 875 6.71 -19.42 25.34
C LEU A 875 5.56 -18.46 25.07
N THR A 876 4.37 -18.99 24.80
CA THR A 876 3.14 -18.20 24.62
C THR A 876 2.22 -18.41 25.82
N ILE A 877 1.72 -17.33 26.40
CA ILE A 877 0.66 -17.37 27.40
C ILE A 877 -0.67 -17.60 26.68
N GLY A 878 -1.41 -18.63 27.07
CA GLY A 878 -2.62 -19.07 26.38
C GLY A 878 -3.92 -18.94 27.16
N VAL A 879 -3.87 -18.59 28.45
CA VAL A 879 -5.04 -18.37 29.31
C VAL A 879 -4.72 -17.41 30.46
N ASP A 880 -5.76 -16.88 31.09
CA ASP A 880 -5.66 -16.08 32.32
C ASP A 880 -5.10 -16.89 33.50
N ASP A 881 -4.74 -16.18 34.59
CA ASP A 881 -4.36 -16.78 35.88
C ASP A 881 -3.15 -17.73 35.80
N ILE A 882 -2.15 -17.35 35.01
CA ILE A 882 -0.88 -18.08 34.87
C ILE A 882 0.20 -17.46 35.73
N THR A 883 0.94 -18.27 36.48
CA THR A 883 2.24 -17.88 37.02
C THR A 883 3.34 -18.65 36.31
N LEU A 884 4.20 -17.97 35.55
CA LEU A 884 5.43 -18.50 34.99
C LEU A 884 6.61 -18.09 35.88
N ASP A 885 7.19 -19.06 36.58
CA ASP A 885 8.42 -18.91 37.37
C ASP A 885 9.58 -19.62 36.67
N CYS A 886 10.53 -18.86 36.14
CA CYS A 886 11.68 -19.45 35.48
C CYS A 886 12.78 -19.93 36.45
N GLN A 887 12.68 -19.65 37.76
CA GLN A 887 13.67 -20.02 38.78
C GLN A 887 15.13 -19.61 38.46
N GLY A 888 15.32 -18.55 37.66
CA GLY A 888 16.63 -18.08 37.21
C GLY A 888 17.16 -18.76 35.94
N HIS A 889 16.41 -19.68 35.33
CA HIS A 889 16.76 -20.28 34.04
C HIS A 889 16.66 -19.29 32.89
N SER A 890 17.48 -19.51 31.87
CA SER A 890 17.53 -18.66 30.68
C SER A 890 16.60 -19.14 29.57
N ILE A 891 15.90 -18.21 28.94
CA ILE A 891 15.21 -18.38 27.67
C ILE A 891 16.01 -17.58 26.65
N THR A 892 16.66 -18.24 25.70
CA THR A 892 17.54 -17.61 24.71
C THR A 892 17.02 -17.82 23.29
N GLY A 893 16.92 -16.73 22.53
CA GLY A 893 16.53 -16.73 21.13
C GLY A 893 17.70 -16.53 20.17
N ASN A 894 17.37 -16.30 18.90
CA ASN A 894 18.29 -16.00 17.79
C ASN A 894 18.10 -14.59 17.19
N GLY A 895 17.29 -13.74 17.84
CA GLY A 895 16.90 -12.41 17.39
C GLY A 895 15.50 -12.35 16.75
N ALA A 896 14.83 -13.48 16.52
CA ALA A 896 13.49 -13.56 15.96
C ALA A 896 12.44 -13.95 17.01
N GLY A 897 11.19 -13.47 16.85
CA GLY A 897 10.06 -13.79 17.73
C GLY A 897 10.14 -13.16 19.13
N ASN A 898 9.20 -13.53 20.01
CA ASN A 898 9.11 -13.03 21.38
C ASN A 898 9.62 -14.07 22.39
N GLY A 899 10.34 -13.65 23.44
CA GLY A 899 10.80 -14.58 24.47
C GLY A 899 9.64 -15.17 25.28
N ILE A 900 8.84 -14.29 25.88
CA ILE A 900 7.58 -14.64 26.55
C ILE A 900 6.48 -13.80 25.92
N ASP A 901 5.48 -14.47 25.35
CA ASP A 901 4.52 -13.88 24.44
C ASP A 901 3.09 -13.99 24.98
N ASN A 902 2.52 -12.87 25.38
CA ASN A 902 1.10 -12.75 25.72
C ASN A 902 0.40 -11.84 24.71
N ALA A 903 0.57 -12.12 23.42
CA ALA A 903 -0.19 -11.45 22.35
C ALA A 903 -1.70 -11.73 22.43
N GLY A 904 -2.11 -12.80 23.13
CA GLY A 904 -3.50 -13.25 23.22
C GLY A 904 -4.41 -12.48 24.17
N GLY A 905 -3.93 -11.48 24.92
CA GLY A 905 -4.82 -10.69 25.79
C GLY A 905 -4.98 -11.19 27.22
N TRP A 906 -4.29 -12.25 27.62
CA TRP A 906 -4.61 -12.96 28.87
C TRP A 906 -4.21 -12.16 30.11
N SER A 907 -5.13 -12.01 31.06
CA SER A 907 -5.03 -11.21 32.28
C SER A 907 -4.62 -12.03 33.50
N ASN A 908 -4.27 -11.36 34.60
CA ASN A 908 -3.78 -11.97 35.85
C ASN A 908 -2.53 -12.84 35.67
N ILE A 909 -1.66 -12.52 34.70
CA ILE A 909 -0.45 -13.31 34.45
C ILE A 909 0.68 -12.84 35.36
N VAL A 910 1.50 -13.76 35.86
CA VAL A 910 2.69 -13.47 36.65
C VAL A 910 3.90 -14.04 35.94
N VAL A 911 4.84 -13.20 35.50
CA VAL A 911 6.11 -13.64 34.91
C VAL A 911 7.22 -13.25 35.87
N LYS A 912 7.96 -14.24 36.39
CA LYS A 912 9.01 -13.99 37.39
C LYS A 912 10.26 -14.84 37.27
N ASN A 913 11.36 -14.27 37.76
CA ASN A 913 12.68 -14.91 37.87
C ASN A 913 13.24 -15.41 36.52
N CYS A 914 12.87 -14.80 35.40
CA CYS A 914 13.32 -15.20 34.06
C CYS A 914 14.52 -14.40 33.58
N ILE A 915 15.45 -15.09 32.89
CA ILE A 915 16.52 -14.44 32.12
C ILE A 915 16.18 -14.59 30.64
N VAL A 916 15.73 -13.52 29.99
CA VAL A 916 15.24 -13.56 28.60
C VAL A 916 16.16 -12.73 27.70
N MET A 917 16.72 -13.36 26.66
CA MET A 917 17.70 -12.69 25.79
C MET A 917 17.66 -13.13 24.33
N ASN A 918 18.14 -12.24 23.45
CA ASN A 918 18.25 -12.45 22.00
C ASN A 918 16.90 -12.77 21.31
N PHE A 919 15.84 -12.01 21.59
CA PHE A 919 14.57 -12.04 20.85
C PHE A 919 14.32 -10.69 20.16
N SER A 920 13.26 -10.56 19.36
CA SER A 920 12.79 -9.23 18.92
C SER A 920 12.28 -8.46 20.14
N LYS A 921 11.31 -9.06 20.86
CA LYS A 921 10.82 -8.56 22.15
C LYS A 921 11.12 -9.59 23.24
N GLY A 922 11.64 -9.14 24.37
CA GLY A 922 11.91 -10.04 25.49
C GLY A 922 10.62 -10.58 26.11
N ILE A 923 9.81 -9.69 26.69
CA ILE A 923 8.49 -10.01 27.25
C ILE A 923 7.45 -9.11 26.59
N PHE A 924 6.50 -9.71 25.88
CA PHE A 924 5.42 -8.99 25.21
C PHE A 924 4.07 -9.31 25.85
N VAL A 925 3.31 -8.27 26.15
CA VAL A 925 1.98 -8.36 26.74
C VAL A 925 1.05 -7.45 25.94
N SER A 926 0.05 -8.02 25.28
CA SER A 926 -0.98 -7.27 24.56
C SER A 926 -2.33 -7.45 25.23
N SER A 927 -3.18 -6.41 25.21
CA SER A 927 -4.59 -6.41 25.64
C SER A 927 -4.88 -7.06 27.01
N SER A 928 -3.93 -7.01 27.95
CA SER A 928 -3.97 -7.73 29.23
C SER A 928 -4.07 -6.78 30.43
N SER A 929 -4.65 -7.27 31.53
CA SER A 929 -4.81 -6.52 32.78
C SER A 929 -4.46 -7.32 34.03
N ASN A 930 -4.17 -6.61 35.13
CA ASN A 930 -3.84 -7.18 36.44
C ASN A 930 -2.63 -8.13 36.45
N SER A 931 -1.75 -7.99 35.47
CA SER A 931 -0.58 -8.84 35.28
C SER A 931 0.64 -8.28 36.01
N ILE A 932 1.49 -9.17 36.52
CA ILE A 932 2.68 -8.88 37.31
C ILE A 932 3.92 -9.40 36.57
N ILE A 933 4.79 -8.51 36.13
CA ILE A 933 6.10 -8.85 35.58
C ILE A 933 7.14 -8.47 36.63
N THR A 934 7.77 -9.45 37.28
CA THR A 934 8.62 -9.17 38.44
C THR A 934 9.94 -9.94 38.50
N ASN A 935 11.02 -9.28 38.91
CA ASN A 935 12.34 -9.89 39.10
C ASN A 935 12.86 -10.63 37.86
N ASN A 936 12.69 -10.06 36.67
CA ASN A 936 13.21 -10.61 35.41
C ASN A 936 14.43 -9.80 34.93
N THR A 937 15.37 -10.48 34.28
CA THR A 937 16.47 -9.86 33.52
C THR A 937 16.18 -10.04 32.03
N VAL A 938 15.94 -8.92 31.33
CA VAL A 938 15.54 -8.91 29.93
C VAL A 938 16.54 -8.07 29.12
N SER A 939 17.36 -8.73 28.30
CA SER A 939 18.54 -8.08 27.72
C SER A 939 18.92 -8.57 26.34
N LEU A 940 19.65 -7.75 25.57
CA LEU A 940 20.18 -8.12 24.24
C LEU A 940 19.09 -8.48 23.21
N ASN A 941 17.86 -8.01 23.41
CA ASN A 941 16.81 -8.14 22.42
C ASN A 941 17.00 -7.11 21.31
N THR A 942 16.62 -7.43 20.07
CA THR A 942 16.89 -6.56 18.91
C THR A 942 16.00 -5.33 18.89
N GLU A 943 14.83 -5.39 19.54
CA GLU A 943 13.91 -4.26 19.68
C GLU A 943 13.68 -3.94 21.17
N GLN A 944 12.57 -4.41 21.76
CA GLN A 944 12.14 -4.01 23.10
C GLN A 944 12.47 -5.05 24.17
N GLY A 945 12.80 -4.59 25.38
CA GLY A 945 12.93 -5.46 26.54
C GLY A 945 11.56 -5.97 27.01
N ILE A 946 10.79 -5.10 27.66
CA ILE A 946 9.42 -5.40 28.11
C ILE A 946 8.46 -4.46 27.37
N ARG A 947 7.47 -5.01 26.65
CA ARG A 947 6.46 -4.22 25.95
C ARG A 947 5.06 -4.59 26.39
N LEU A 948 4.30 -3.57 26.79
CA LEU A 948 2.87 -3.61 27.04
C LEU A 948 2.16 -2.85 25.91
N ASP A 949 1.24 -3.51 25.24
CA ASP A 949 0.41 -2.94 24.18
C ASP A 949 -1.06 -3.03 24.60
N SER A 950 -1.75 -1.89 24.66
CA SER A 950 -3.16 -1.80 25.03
C SER A 950 -3.50 -2.53 26.34
N SER A 951 -2.53 -2.62 27.26
CA SER A 951 -2.54 -3.48 28.45
C SER A 951 -2.55 -2.65 29.72
N SER A 952 -3.74 -2.46 30.30
CA SER A 952 -3.95 -1.55 31.43
C SER A 952 -4.04 -2.26 32.77
N ASN A 953 -3.74 -1.55 33.87
CA ASN A 953 -3.79 -2.07 35.25
C ASN A 953 -2.73 -3.15 35.57
N ASN A 954 -1.53 -3.03 35.04
CA ASN A 954 -0.46 -4.02 35.23
C ASN A 954 0.62 -3.52 36.20
N SER A 955 1.44 -4.43 36.73
CA SER A 955 2.54 -4.13 37.64
C SER A 955 3.86 -4.69 37.11
N ILE A 956 4.82 -3.79 36.83
CA ILE A 956 6.17 -4.14 36.39
C ILE A 956 7.12 -3.75 37.52
N THR A 957 7.67 -4.73 38.23
CA THR A 957 8.41 -4.50 39.49
C THR A 957 9.76 -5.22 39.53
N ASP A 958 10.80 -4.58 40.06
CA ASP A 958 12.10 -5.23 40.30
C ASP A 958 12.76 -5.86 39.06
N ASN A 959 12.46 -5.39 37.83
CA ASN A 959 13.04 -5.93 36.60
C ASN A 959 14.31 -5.18 36.19
N ILE A 960 15.19 -5.86 35.47
CA ILE A 960 16.35 -5.30 34.79
C ILE A 960 16.11 -5.38 33.28
N ALA A 961 15.97 -4.25 32.61
CA ALA A 961 15.85 -4.15 31.15
C ALA A 961 17.09 -3.46 30.56
N SER A 962 18.07 -4.25 30.10
CA SER A 962 19.41 -3.76 29.75
C SER A 962 19.82 -4.10 28.31
N SER A 963 20.47 -3.17 27.62
CA SER A 963 21.14 -3.44 26.33
C SER A 963 20.20 -4.00 25.24
N ASN A 964 18.96 -3.54 25.20
CA ASN A 964 18.02 -3.84 24.12
C ASN A 964 18.18 -2.81 22.99
N GLY A 965 17.98 -3.24 21.74
CA GLY A 965 18.29 -2.47 20.55
C GLY A 965 17.49 -1.18 20.38
N ASP A 966 16.27 -1.13 20.94
CA ASP A 966 15.39 0.02 20.87
C ASP A 966 14.94 0.52 22.25
N ILE A 967 13.89 -0.06 22.85
CA ILE A 967 13.30 0.45 24.10
C ILE A 967 13.49 -0.55 25.25
N GLY A 968 13.92 -0.09 26.42
CA GLY A 968 14.02 -0.93 27.62
C GLY A 968 12.65 -1.42 28.10
N ILE A 969 11.76 -0.48 28.46
CA ILE A 969 10.38 -0.77 28.85
C ILE A 969 9.41 0.16 28.07
N TYR A 970 8.49 -0.44 27.32
CA TYR A 970 7.55 0.28 26.45
C TYR A 970 6.09 0.03 26.86
N LEU A 971 5.33 1.10 27.09
CA LEU A 971 3.89 1.10 27.29
C LEU A 971 3.21 1.83 26.12
N GLU A 972 2.54 1.09 25.25
CA GLU A 972 1.76 1.60 24.12
C GLU A 972 0.27 1.47 24.44
N SER A 973 -0.49 2.56 24.32
CA SER A 973 -1.94 2.62 24.59
C SER A 973 -2.36 2.01 25.94
N SER A 974 -1.43 1.98 26.91
CA SER A 974 -1.55 1.24 28.17
C SER A 974 -1.69 2.22 29.33
N SER A 975 -2.69 2.00 30.19
CA SER A 975 -3.08 2.94 31.24
C SER A 975 -3.17 2.30 32.63
N ASN A 976 -3.20 3.12 33.68
CA ASN A 976 -3.38 2.70 35.08
C ASN A 976 -2.36 1.65 35.59
N SER A 977 -1.19 1.54 34.97
CA SER A 977 -0.16 0.56 35.32
C SER A 977 0.90 1.15 36.26
N THR A 978 1.55 0.28 37.04
CA THR A 978 2.58 0.63 38.02
C THR A 978 3.93 0.07 37.61
N LEU A 979 4.94 0.93 37.54
CA LEU A 979 6.33 0.55 37.28
C LEU A 979 7.15 0.93 38.50
N THR A 980 7.64 -0.04 39.27
CA THR A 980 8.32 0.22 40.54
C THR A 980 9.66 -0.51 40.68
N ASN A 981 10.70 0.21 41.12
CA ASN A 981 12.02 -0.36 41.41
C ASN A 981 12.66 -1.13 40.22
N ASN A 982 12.39 -0.73 38.99
CA ASN A 982 13.04 -1.31 37.81
C ASN A 982 14.36 -0.59 37.52
N THR A 983 15.33 -1.36 37.02
CA THR A 983 16.59 -0.84 36.46
C THR A 983 16.54 -0.92 34.95
N VAL A 984 16.72 0.22 34.26
CA VAL A 984 16.63 0.30 32.80
C VAL A 984 17.85 1.02 32.24
N ASP A 985 18.73 0.30 31.57
CA ASP A 985 20.02 0.83 31.13
C ASP A 985 20.53 0.35 29.77
N LEU A 986 21.39 1.17 29.14
CA LEU A 986 22.06 0.85 27.88
C LEU A 986 21.10 0.56 26.69
N ASN A 987 19.91 1.15 26.66
CA ASN A 987 18.96 1.04 25.54
C ASN A 987 18.93 2.34 24.69
N ASN A 988 18.37 2.32 23.48
CA ASN A 988 18.18 3.55 22.69
C ASN A 988 17.17 4.50 23.39
N GLN A 989 16.09 3.96 23.94
CA GLN A 989 15.19 4.64 24.86
C GLN A 989 15.03 3.82 26.15
N GLY A 990 15.03 4.48 27.30
CA GLY A 990 14.87 3.82 28.59
C GLY A 990 13.42 3.35 28.79
N MET A 991 12.58 4.23 29.32
CA MET A 991 11.15 3.99 29.50
C MET A 991 10.34 4.87 28.55
N PHE A 992 9.46 4.28 27.75
CA PHE A 992 8.60 5.02 26.82
C PHE A 992 7.12 4.76 27.12
N ILE A 993 6.31 5.81 27.23
CA ILE A 993 4.85 5.77 27.34
C ILE A 993 4.27 6.49 26.12
N HIS A 994 3.52 5.77 25.29
CA HIS A 994 2.88 6.28 24.08
C HIS A 994 1.36 6.06 24.18
N PHE A 995 0.56 7.11 24.03
CA PHE A 995 -0.91 7.05 24.17
C PHE A 995 -1.41 6.47 25.51
N GLY A 996 -0.60 6.55 26.57
CA GLY A 996 -0.92 5.99 27.89
C GLY A 996 -1.38 7.03 28.90
N ALA A 997 -2.29 6.65 29.81
CA ALA A 997 -2.78 7.54 30.85
C ALA A 997 -2.77 6.93 32.26
N ASN A 998 -2.64 7.79 33.28
CA ASN A 998 -2.73 7.41 34.70
C ASN A 998 -1.73 6.32 35.15
N ASN A 999 -0.60 6.15 34.45
CA ASN A 999 0.45 5.22 34.87
C ASN A 999 1.30 5.85 35.99
N THR A 1000 1.83 5.02 36.88
CA THR A 1000 2.69 5.44 38.00
C THR A 1000 4.07 4.82 37.91
N LEU A 1001 5.09 5.64 37.68
CA LEU A 1001 6.51 5.26 37.61
C LEU A 1001 7.18 5.73 38.90
N THR A 1002 7.56 4.80 39.79
CA THR A 1002 8.11 5.15 41.11
C THR A 1002 9.37 4.38 41.47
N ASP A 1003 10.34 5.03 42.10
CA ASP A 1003 11.58 4.42 42.62
C ASP A 1003 12.42 3.66 41.55
N ASN A 1004 12.29 3.99 40.26
CA ASN A 1004 13.06 3.34 39.20
C ASN A 1004 14.43 3.99 39.02
N THR A 1005 15.41 3.21 38.55
CA THR A 1005 16.75 3.66 38.15
C THR A 1005 16.89 3.55 36.64
N ILE A 1006 16.99 4.68 35.93
CA ILE A 1006 17.06 4.74 34.48
C ILE A 1006 18.37 5.41 34.06
N SER A 1007 19.27 4.68 33.41
CA SER A 1007 20.60 5.21 33.10
C SER A 1007 21.24 4.79 31.80
N SER A 1008 22.10 5.63 31.22
CA SER A 1008 22.88 5.28 30.03
C SER A 1008 22.04 4.91 28.80
N ASN A 1009 20.86 5.51 28.66
CA ASN A 1009 20.00 5.40 27.47
C ASN A 1009 20.07 6.67 26.61
N GLY A 1010 19.48 6.66 25.41
CA GLY A 1010 19.25 7.88 24.63
C GLY A 1010 18.28 8.83 25.37
N ASN A 1011 16.98 8.55 25.34
CA ASN A 1011 16.02 9.20 26.25
C ASN A 1011 15.91 8.39 27.55
N GLY A 1012 15.95 9.05 28.71
CA GLY A 1012 15.68 8.39 29.99
C GLY A 1012 14.22 7.95 30.09
N ILE A 1013 13.33 8.93 30.29
CA ILE A 1013 11.87 8.70 30.27
C ILE A 1013 11.26 9.54 29.15
N PHE A 1014 10.48 8.93 28.27
CA PHE A 1014 9.76 9.60 27.19
C PHE A 1014 8.25 9.39 27.31
N LEU A 1015 7.48 10.47 27.15
CA LEU A 1015 6.03 10.46 27.05
C LEU A 1015 5.62 11.10 25.71
N SER A 1016 4.88 10.36 24.88
CA SER A 1016 4.26 10.89 23.66
C SER A 1016 2.75 10.70 23.69
N SER A 1017 2.01 11.77 23.41
CA SER A 1017 0.54 11.81 23.45
C SER A 1017 -0.07 11.15 24.70
N SER A 1018 0.56 11.33 25.86
CA SER A 1018 0.28 10.61 27.10
C SER A 1018 -0.12 11.55 28.24
N PHE A 1019 -1.12 11.17 29.02
CA PHE A 1019 -1.83 12.11 29.91
C PHE A 1019 -1.93 11.64 31.36
N SER A 1020 -1.90 12.57 32.31
CA SER A 1020 -2.20 12.27 33.73
C SER A 1020 -1.33 11.19 34.38
N ASN A 1021 -0.11 10.95 33.89
CA ASN A 1021 0.82 9.98 34.48
C ASN A 1021 1.55 10.58 35.69
N ILE A 1022 1.95 9.74 36.64
CA ILE A 1022 2.70 10.11 37.85
C ILE A 1022 4.11 9.54 37.76
N ILE A 1023 5.13 10.40 37.82
CA ILE A 1023 6.55 10.03 37.81
C ILE A 1023 7.13 10.52 39.13
N SER A 1024 7.46 9.62 40.05
CA SER A 1024 7.91 10.01 41.40
C SER A 1024 9.12 9.26 41.93
N ASN A 1025 10.01 9.96 42.66
CA ASN A 1025 11.19 9.35 43.32
C ASN A 1025 12.14 8.55 42.40
N ASN A 1026 12.12 8.79 41.08
CA ASN A 1026 13.00 8.06 40.15
C ASN A 1026 14.39 8.71 40.10
N THR A 1027 15.41 7.88 39.86
CA THR A 1027 16.78 8.30 39.54
C THR A 1027 17.02 8.13 38.05
N VAL A 1028 17.05 9.25 37.32
CA VAL A 1028 17.30 9.30 35.87
C VAL A 1028 18.67 9.93 35.66
N SER A 1029 19.68 9.15 35.27
CA SER A 1029 21.07 9.63 35.23
C SER A 1029 21.85 9.11 34.02
N SER A 1030 22.80 9.89 33.50
CA SER A 1030 23.68 9.43 32.41
C SER A 1030 22.95 9.11 31.09
N ASN A 1031 21.73 9.60 30.87
CA ASN A 1031 21.00 9.47 29.60
C ASN A 1031 21.28 10.69 28.70
N ASN A 1032 21.19 10.56 27.37
CA ASN A 1032 21.40 11.71 26.47
C ASN A 1032 20.43 12.84 26.80
N GLN A 1033 19.15 12.52 26.95
CA GLN A 1033 18.08 13.40 27.43
C GLN A 1033 17.51 12.81 28.73
N GLY A 1034 17.20 13.66 29.72
CA GLY A 1034 16.66 13.18 31.01
C GLY A 1034 15.22 12.69 30.88
N ILE A 1035 14.26 13.62 30.88
CA ILE A 1035 12.84 13.33 30.62
C ILE A 1035 12.33 14.18 29.45
N TYR A 1036 11.56 13.57 28.55
CA TYR A 1036 10.99 14.23 27.38
C TYR A 1036 9.46 14.02 27.30
N PHE A 1037 8.74 15.09 26.93
CA PHE A 1037 7.29 15.10 26.72
C PHE A 1037 6.99 15.67 25.33
N GLU A 1038 6.18 14.94 24.58
CA GLU A 1038 5.63 15.36 23.29
C GLU A 1038 4.11 15.23 23.35
N SER A 1039 3.39 16.32 23.11
CA SER A 1039 1.92 16.35 23.12
C SER A 1039 1.27 15.71 24.38
N SER A 1040 1.98 15.77 25.51
CA SER A 1040 1.68 14.98 26.71
C SER A 1040 1.32 15.89 27.88
N SER A 1041 0.02 15.96 28.20
CA SER A 1041 -0.54 16.98 29.10
C SER A 1041 -1.06 16.41 30.43
N GLY A 1042 -1.06 17.23 31.48
CA GLY A 1042 -1.66 16.87 32.78
C GLY A 1042 -0.84 15.91 33.64
N ASN A 1043 0.42 15.63 33.32
CA ASN A 1043 1.27 14.70 34.06
C ASN A 1043 1.85 15.34 35.34
N ILE A 1044 2.17 14.51 36.35
CA ILE A 1044 2.69 14.90 37.66
C ILE A 1044 4.09 14.30 37.88
N ILE A 1045 5.09 15.15 38.05
CA ILE A 1045 6.50 14.77 38.20
C ILE A 1045 6.96 15.24 39.59
N THR A 1046 7.29 14.34 40.51
CA THR A 1046 7.61 14.71 41.91
C THR A 1046 8.84 14.02 42.50
N ASN A 1047 9.68 14.77 43.21
CA ASN A 1047 10.85 14.23 43.94
C ASN A 1047 11.83 13.40 43.09
N ASN A 1048 11.92 13.63 41.78
CA ASN A 1048 12.84 12.89 40.92
C ASN A 1048 14.24 13.54 40.89
N SER A 1049 15.28 12.72 40.75
CA SER A 1049 16.65 13.17 40.47
C SER A 1049 16.97 12.90 39.01
N ILE A 1050 17.02 13.97 38.19
CA ILE A 1050 17.11 13.91 36.74
C ILE A 1050 18.41 14.58 36.29
N THR A 1051 19.26 13.83 35.60
CA THR A 1051 20.53 14.30 35.05
C THR A 1051 20.73 13.77 33.63
N SER A 1052 20.85 14.68 32.67
CA SER A 1052 21.22 14.36 31.28
C SER A 1052 22.73 14.39 31.06
N THR A 1053 23.21 13.88 29.93
CA THR A 1053 24.63 13.94 29.50
C THR A 1053 24.88 14.97 28.42
N ILE A 1054 23.98 15.11 27.44
CA ILE A 1054 24.17 16.02 26.30
C ILE A 1054 22.97 16.94 26.05
N GLY A 1055 21.74 16.43 26.14
CA GLY A 1055 20.49 17.16 25.90
C GLY A 1055 19.91 17.76 27.18
N ALA A 1056 18.63 18.13 27.12
CA ALA A 1056 17.99 18.79 28.24
C ALA A 1056 17.67 17.83 29.40
N GLY A 1057 17.66 18.37 30.61
CA GLY A 1057 17.27 17.61 31.81
C GLY A 1057 15.79 17.25 31.76
N ALA A 1058 14.93 18.23 31.49
CA ALA A 1058 13.52 18.03 31.18
C ALA A 1058 13.11 18.89 29.97
N SER A 1059 12.38 18.31 29.01
CA SER A 1059 11.89 19.04 27.83
C SER A 1059 10.41 18.71 27.55
N LEU A 1060 9.61 19.75 27.33
CA LEU A 1060 8.19 19.70 27.03
C LEU A 1060 7.93 20.36 25.68
N SER A 1061 7.35 19.60 24.75
CA SER A 1061 6.92 20.05 23.42
C SER A 1061 5.42 19.85 23.28
N SER A 1062 4.66 20.91 22.98
CA SER A 1062 3.19 20.88 22.87
C SER A 1062 2.48 20.23 24.07
N SER A 1063 3.09 20.32 25.26
CA SER A 1063 2.75 19.53 26.45
C SER A 1063 2.30 20.46 27.58
N SER A 1064 1.00 20.55 27.80
CA SER A 1064 0.38 21.58 28.64
C SER A 1064 -0.11 21.05 29.99
N SER A 1065 -0.33 21.92 30.96
CA SER A 1065 -0.94 21.58 32.26
C SER A 1065 -0.21 20.51 33.09
N ASN A 1066 1.10 20.30 32.89
CA ASN A 1066 1.90 19.38 33.70
C ASN A 1066 2.36 20.03 35.01
N THR A 1067 2.61 19.24 36.06
CA THR A 1067 3.05 19.70 37.38
C THR A 1067 4.38 19.06 37.79
N PHE A 1068 5.39 19.88 38.07
CA PHE A 1068 6.70 19.49 38.58
C PHE A 1068 6.87 19.99 40.01
N THR A 1069 7.05 19.10 40.99
CA THR A 1069 7.27 19.49 42.40
C THR A 1069 8.49 18.81 43.02
N ASN A 1070 9.37 19.59 43.69
CA ASN A 1070 10.54 19.08 44.42
C ASN A 1070 11.52 18.23 43.59
N ASN A 1071 11.61 18.42 42.27
CA ASN A 1071 12.55 17.67 41.44
C ASN A 1071 13.93 18.33 41.42
N ASN A 1072 14.98 17.54 41.28
CA ASN A 1072 16.34 17.99 40.98
C ASN A 1072 16.65 17.71 39.51
N ILE A 1073 16.63 18.74 38.67
CA ILE A 1073 16.84 18.66 37.22
C ILE A 1073 18.18 19.28 36.91
N THR A 1074 19.09 18.51 36.31
CA THR A 1074 20.45 18.95 35.99
C THR A 1074 20.82 18.61 34.54
N ALA A 1075 21.38 19.57 33.80
CA ALA A 1075 21.91 19.35 32.46
C ALA A 1075 23.32 19.96 32.33
N PRO A 1076 24.35 19.17 31.96
CA PRO A 1076 25.72 19.64 31.98
C PRO A 1076 26.11 20.48 30.76
N ILE A 1077 25.52 20.22 29.59
CA ILE A 1077 25.93 20.81 28.30
C ILE A 1077 24.81 21.67 27.68
N ASP A 1078 23.55 21.27 27.81
CA ASP A 1078 22.39 21.98 27.23
C ASP A 1078 21.52 22.63 28.34
N ARG A 1079 20.32 23.08 27.96
CA ARG A 1079 19.27 23.69 28.76
C ARG A 1079 18.73 22.72 29.80
N SER A 1080 18.63 23.13 31.06
CA SER A 1080 18.14 22.20 32.10
C SER A 1080 16.63 21.95 31.99
N LEU A 1081 15.84 22.98 31.73
CA LEU A 1081 14.39 22.87 31.50
C LEU A 1081 14.01 23.60 30.20
N VAL A 1082 13.26 22.93 29.32
CA VAL A 1082 12.81 23.48 28.03
C VAL A 1082 11.29 23.33 27.87
N LEU A 1083 10.60 24.42 27.52
CA LEU A 1083 9.17 24.42 27.16
C LEU A 1083 8.99 25.04 25.76
N SER A 1084 8.40 24.29 24.82
CA SER A 1084 8.02 24.75 23.47
C SER A 1084 6.52 24.51 23.24
N SER A 1085 5.77 25.54 22.83
CA SER A 1085 4.29 25.50 22.71
C SER A 1085 3.57 24.80 23.86
N SER A 1086 4.12 24.92 25.08
CA SER A 1086 3.72 24.14 26.25
C SER A 1086 3.19 25.09 27.31
N SER A 1087 1.86 25.16 27.43
CA SER A 1087 1.18 26.18 28.21
C SER A 1087 0.61 25.66 29.53
N GLY A 1088 0.43 26.53 30.52
CA GLY A 1088 -0.28 26.19 31.76
C GLY A 1088 0.43 25.20 32.69
N ASN A 1089 1.73 24.95 32.52
CA ASN A 1089 2.50 24.04 33.37
C ASN A 1089 2.87 24.71 34.71
N ASN A 1090 2.98 23.93 35.79
CA ASN A 1090 3.32 24.39 37.14
C ASN A 1090 4.62 23.76 37.65
N PHE A 1091 5.58 24.60 38.03
CA PHE A 1091 6.85 24.20 38.63
C PHE A 1091 6.94 24.77 40.04
N THR A 1092 6.93 23.92 41.06
CA THR A 1092 7.02 24.33 42.47
C THR A 1092 8.19 23.67 43.19
N ASN A 1093 9.02 24.45 43.89
CA ASN A 1093 10.13 23.94 44.72
C ASN A 1093 11.17 23.05 43.99
N ASN A 1094 11.34 23.19 42.68
CA ASN A 1094 12.33 22.41 41.93
C ASN A 1094 13.72 23.06 42.00
N ASN A 1095 14.77 22.24 41.96
CA ASN A 1095 16.14 22.66 41.72
C ASN A 1095 16.49 22.39 40.26
N ILE A 1096 16.66 23.44 39.46
CA ILE A 1096 16.90 23.39 38.01
C ILE A 1096 18.28 23.97 37.76
N THR A 1097 19.24 23.14 37.36
CA THR A 1097 20.65 23.53 37.25
C THR A 1097 21.20 23.17 35.88
N SER A 1098 21.52 24.18 35.07
CA SER A 1098 22.30 23.99 33.85
C SER A 1098 23.74 24.43 34.08
N THR A 1099 24.71 23.61 33.67
CA THR A 1099 26.09 24.08 33.48
C THR A 1099 26.43 24.46 32.04
N GLY A 1100 25.45 24.31 31.14
CA GLY A 1100 25.44 24.82 29.78
C GLY A 1100 24.62 26.11 29.68
N ASP A 1101 23.81 26.25 28.63
CA ASP A 1101 23.19 27.54 28.26
C ASP A 1101 22.19 28.08 29.29
N TYR A 1102 20.96 27.55 29.33
CA TYR A 1102 19.86 28.14 30.10
C TYR A 1102 19.44 27.27 31.27
N GLY A 1103 19.15 27.89 32.41
CA GLY A 1103 18.48 27.21 33.51
C GLY A 1103 17.08 26.77 33.07
N ALA A 1104 16.23 27.73 32.70
CA ALA A 1104 14.94 27.48 32.06
C ALA A 1104 14.79 28.27 30.77
N PHE A 1105 14.44 27.58 29.68
CA PHE A 1105 14.20 28.15 28.34
C PHE A 1105 12.74 27.89 27.92
N ILE A 1106 11.96 28.95 27.81
CA ILE A 1106 10.51 28.90 27.54
C ILE A 1106 10.28 29.68 26.25
N TRP A 1107 9.76 29.02 25.22
CA TRP A 1107 9.68 29.61 23.89
C TRP A 1107 8.45 29.17 23.09
N PHE A 1108 8.21 29.85 21.97
CA PHE A 1108 7.23 29.48 20.94
C PHE A 1108 5.79 29.36 21.47
N HIS A 1109 5.28 30.45 22.06
CA HIS A 1109 3.92 30.55 22.64
C HIS A 1109 3.66 29.56 23.78
N SER A 1110 4.67 29.33 24.63
CA SER A 1110 4.53 28.60 25.90
C SER A 1110 4.01 29.54 26.99
N ASP A 1111 2.69 29.69 27.05
CA ASP A 1111 2.01 30.73 27.82
C ASP A 1111 1.43 30.20 29.14
N ASN A 1112 1.13 31.11 30.07
CA ASN A 1112 0.42 30.79 31.32
C ASN A 1112 1.12 29.76 32.24
N ASN A 1113 2.43 29.56 32.10
CA ASN A 1113 3.19 28.67 32.99
C ASN A 1113 3.50 29.37 34.33
N ILE A 1114 3.55 28.60 35.40
CA ILE A 1114 3.71 29.07 36.79
C ILE A 1114 4.97 28.47 37.41
N PHE A 1115 5.83 29.32 37.96
CA PHE A 1115 7.05 28.95 38.66
C PHE A 1115 7.02 29.52 40.08
N ILE A 1116 6.94 28.67 41.10
CA ILE A 1116 6.88 29.07 42.51
C ILE A 1116 8.03 28.46 43.30
N SER A 1117 8.82 29.29 43.99
CA SER A 1117 9.83 28.81 44.96
C SER A 1117 10.88 27.86 44.38
N ASN A 1118 11.15 27.91 43.07
CA ASN A 1118 12.21 27.12 42.43
C ASN A 1118 13.58 27.77 42.63
N ASN A 1119 14.62 26.95 42.61
CA ASN A 1119 16.01 27.39 42.46
C ASN A 1119 16.47 27.11 41.02
N ILE A 1120 16.65 28.16 40.22
CA ILE A 1120 17.02 28.07 38.80
C ILE A 1120 18.42 28.64 38.63
N THR A 1121 19.36 27.80 38.19
CA THR A 1121 20.77 28.17 38.06
C THR A 1121 21.26 27.88 36.64
N SER A 1122 21.92 28.85 36.02
CA SER A 1122 22.80 28.65 34.86
C SER A 1122 24.20 29.14 35.18
N THR A 1123 25.22 28.35 34.84
CA THR A 1123 26.63 28.73 35.05
C THR A 1123 27.29 29.34 33.81
N THR A 1124 26.57 29.48 32.70
CA THR A 1124 27.20 29.76 31.39
C THR A 1124 26.48 30.84 30.58
N SER A 1125 25.13 30.86 30.55
CA SER A 1125 24.37 31.90 29.85
C SER A 1125 23.29 32.56 30.72
N ARG A 1126 22.01 32.17 30.61
CA ARG A 1126 20.90 32.87 31.29
C ARG A 1126 20.20 31.99 32.30
N GLY A 1127 19.79 32.57 33.42
CA GLY A 1127 18.97 31.86 34.42
C GLY A 1127 17.63 31.45 33.81
N VAL A 1128 16.85 32.42 33.35
CA VAL A 1128 15.54 32.22 32.73
C VAL A 1128 15.43 33.01 31.43
N GLN A 1129 14.93 32.37 30.37
CA GLN A 1129 14.65 32.99 29.07
C GLN A 1129 13.21 32.71 28.64
N LEU A 1130 12.48 33.76 28.28
CA LEU A 1130 11.17 33.71 27.64
C LEU A 1130 11.27 34.31 26.24
N ASP A 1131 10.83 33.58 25.22
CA ASP A 1131 10.85 34.03 23.82
C ASP A 1131 9.50 33.80 23.12
N PHE A 1132 8.87 34.87 22.61
CA PHE A 1132 7.50 34.84 22.08
C PHE A 1132 6.48 34.20 23.05
N CYS A 1133 6.56 34.54 24.33
CA CYS A 1133 5.69 33.96 25.37
C CYS A 1133 4.90 35.02 26.13
N ALA A 1134 3.76 34.63 26.67
CA ALA A 1134 2.87 35.50 27.41
C ALA A 1134 2.29 34.91 28.69
N SER A 1135 1.93 35.79 29.62
CA SER A 1135 1.16 35.44 30.84
C SER A 1135 1.83 34.43 31.77
N ASN A 1136 3.15 34.22 31.68
CA ASN A 1136 3.88 33.34 32.60
C ASN A 1136 4.12 34.03 33.95
N THR A 1137 4.10 33.28 35.04
CA THR A 1137 4.20 33.79 36.42
C THR A 1137 5.40 33.19 37.15
N PHE A 1138 6.29 34.04 37.66
CA PHE A 1138 7.42 33.66 38.50
C PHE A 1138 7.27 34.31 39.88
N THR A 1139 7.10 33.50 40.92
CA THR A 1139 6.95 33.98 42.31
C THR A 1139 7.90 33.28 43.28
N ASN A 1140 8.56 34.02 44.17
CA ASN A 1140 9.44 33.47 45.21
C ASN A 1140 10.63 32.63 44.70
N ASN A 1141 11.04 32.73 43.43
CA ASN A 1141 12.13 31.92 42.90
C ASN A 1141 13.50 32.53 43.23
N SER A 1142 14.51 31.67 43.36
CA SER A 1142 15.93 32.02 43.37
C SER A 1142 16.49 31.77 41.98
N ILE A 1143 16.94 32.81 41.28
CA ILE A 1143 17.45 32.71 39.91
C ILE A 1143 18.90 33.15 39.93
N THR A 1144 19.82 32.25 39.57
CA THR A 1144 21.26 32.51 39.54
C THR A 1144 21.78 32.37 38.11
N SER A 1145 22.55 33.36 37.65
CA SER A 1145 23.17 33.34 36.33
C SER A 1145 24.61 33.86 36.40
N ILE A 1146 25.57 33.07 35.92
CA ILE A 1146 26.99 33.46 35.82
C ILE A 1146 27.33 34.01 34.42
N GLY A 1147 26.45 33.82 33.44
CA GLY A 1147 26.56 34.37 32.07
C GLY A 1147 25.68 35.62 31.83
N ASP A 1148 25.22 35.80 30.59
CA ASP A 1148 24.58 37.00 30.01
C ASP A 1148 23.50 37.73 30.79
N TYR A 1149 22.47 37.07 31.33
CA TYR A 1149 21.33 37.74 31.97
C TYR A 1149 20.68 36.84 33.02
N GLY A 1150 20.23 37.42 34.13
CA GLY A 1150 19.45 36.68 35.13
C GLY A 1150 18.12 36.19 34.55
N VAL A 1151 17.33 37.14 34.06
CA VAL A 1151 16.05 36.91 33.37
C VAL A 1151 16.05 37.67 32.04
N SER A 1152 15.60 37.02 30.97
CA SER A 1152 15.51 37.62 29.63
C SER A 1152 14.11 37.43 29.06
N LEU A 1153 13.46 38.52 28.65
CA LEU A 1153 12.14 38.54 28.00
C LEU A 1153 12.29 39.09 26.57
N THR A 1154 12.21 38.20 25.60
CA THR A 1154 12.33 38.51 24.17
C THR A 1154 10.97 38.34 23.50
N PHE A 1155 10.46 39.37 22.83
CA PHE A 1155 9.13 39.38 22.19
C PHE A 1155 7.99 38.88 23.10
N SER A 1156 8.13 39.05 24.42
CA SER A 1156 7.30 38.39 25.43
C SER A 1156 6.54 39.39 26.28
N ARG A 1157 5.24 39.17 26.48
CA ARG A 1157 4.33 40.17 27.08
C ARG A 1157 3.49 39.62 28.22
N SER A 1158 2.98 40.50 29.08
CA SER A 1158 2.01 40.15 30.14
C SER A 1158 2.52 39.13 31.16
N ASN A 1159 3.84 38.93 31.29
CA ASN A 1159 4.41 38.03 32.28
C ASN A 1159 4.47 38.71 33.66
N THR A 1160 4.39 37.92 34.73
CA THR A 1160 4.36 38.39 36.13
C THR A 1160 5.59 37.91 36.89
N PHE A 1161 6.30 38.83 37.54
CA PHE A 1161 7.41 38.54 38.43
C PHE A 1161 7.15 39.19 39.79
N ALA A 1162 7.13 38.39 40.86
CA ALA A 1162 6.96 38.86 42.24
C ALA A 1162 7.90 38.12 43.21
N ASN A 1163 8.57 38.86 44.09
CA ASN A 1163 9.40 38.36 45.18
C ASN A 1163 10.50 37.37 44.74
N ASN A 1164 11.02 37.49 43.51
CA ASN A 1164 12.14 36.67 43.04
C ASN A 1164 13.48 37.30 43.45
N ASN A 1165 14.45 36.47 43.79
CA ASN A 1165 15.83 36.88 44.06
C ASN A 1165 16.73 36.47 42.90
N ILE A 1166 17.15 37.45 42.11
CA ILE A 1166 18.00 37.26 40.93
C ILE A 1166 19.44 37.59 41.32
N SER A 1167 20.35 36.64 41.15
CA SER A 1167 21.79 36.80 41.43
C SER A 1167 22.57 36.67 40.14
N VAL A 1168 23.33 37.70 39.79
CA VAL A 1168 24.15 37.78 38.57
C VAL A 1168 25.55 38.31 38.87
N ASP A 1169 26.53 37.97 38.03
CA ASP A 1169 27.90 38.48 38.17
C ASP A 1169 28.02 40.00 37.93
N GLN A 1170 29.04 40.62 38.54
CA GLN A 1170 29.25 42.08 38.52
C GLN A 1170 29.55 42.57 37.09
N GLY A 1171 28.62 43.33 36.50
CA GLY A 1171 28.74 43.88 35.14
C GLY A 1171 27.63 43.44 34.19
N ILE A 1172 26.78 42.52 34.63
CA ILE A 1172 25.74 41.89 33.83
C ILE A 1172 24.34 42.38 34.22
N SER A 1173 23.44 42.54 33.25
CA SER A 1173 22.05 42.96 33.50
C SER A 1173 21.23 41.83 34.12
N GLY A 1174 20.66 42.05 35.32
CA GLY A 1174 19.81 41.04 35.96
C GLY A 1174 18.49 40.79 35.22
N LEU A 1175 18.01 41.77 34.45
CA LEU A 1175 16.81 41.67 33.62
C LEU A 1175 17.07 42.28 32.23
N TYR A 1176 16.76 41.54 31.17
CA TYR A 1176 16.83 41.97 29.78
C TYR A 1176 15.45 41.94 29.12
N LEU A 1177 15.15 42.95 28.31
CA LEU A 1177 13.87 43.14 27.64
C LEU A 1177 14.10 43.50 26.17
N TYR A 1178 13.44 42.80 25.25
CA TYR A 1178 13.56 43.06 23.81
C TYR A 1178 12.23 42.89 23.08
N GLY A 1179 11.94 43.79 22.13
CA GLY A 1179 10.75 43.73 21.29
C GLY A 1179 10.62 44.94 20.36
N THR A 1180 9.73 44.83 19.37
CA THR A 1180 9.53 45.86 18.32
C THR A 1180 8.32 46.76 18.56
N SER A 1181 7.49 46.49 19.57
CA SER A 1181 6.31 47.27 19.92
C SER A 1181 6.20 47.41 21.44
N ILE A 1182 5.49 48.45 21.91
CA ILE A 1182 5.29 48.71 23.34
C ILE A 1182 4.64 47.53 24.07
N GLY A 1183 3.81 46.74 23.39
CA GLY A 1183 3.12 45.58 23.98
C GLY A 1183 4.07 44.50 24.49
N TYR A 1184 5.21 44.30 23.84
CA TYR A 1184 6.24 43.33 24.28
C TYR A 1184 6.99 43.76 25.54
N PHE A 1185 6.80 44.99 26.02
CA PHE A 1185 7.41 45.49 27.25
C PHE A 1185 6.40 45.58 28.40
N GLN A 1186 5.11 45.29 28.15
CA GLN A 1186 4.07 45.33 29.18
C GLN A 1186 4.07 44.07 30.03
N ASN A 1187 4.93 44.04 31.06
CA ASN A 1187 5.07 42.93 32.01
C ASN A 1187 4.84 43.44 33.45
N SER A 1188 4.20 42.62 34.30
CA SER A 1188 3.93 42.94 35.71
C SER A 1188 5.14 42.59 36.58
N ILE A 1189 6.05 43.54 36.75
CA ILE A 1189 7.29 43.38 37.54
C ILE A 1189 7.24 44.35 38.73
N ASP A 1190 7.10 43.83 39.94
CA ASP A 1190 6.96 44.67 41.14
C ASP A 1190 8.28 44.90 41.90
N ARG A 1191 8.23 45.77 42.92
CA ARG A 1191 9.37 46.14 43.78
C ARG A 1191 9.87 45.04 44.71
N THR A 1192 9.15 43.92 44.81
CA THR A 1192 9.54 42.84 45.70
C THR A 1192 10.63 41.97 45.06
N ASN A 1193 10.80 42.02 43.75
CA ASN A 1193 11.92 41.41 43.05
C ASN A 1193 13.23 42.14 43.33
N LYS A 1194 14.32 41.37 43.44
CA LYS A 1194 15.67 41.90 43.70
C LYS A 1194 16.66 41.35 42.70
N ILE A 1195 17.61 42.19 42.28
CA ILE A 1195 18.82 41.78 41.54
C ILE A 1195 20.02 42.10 42.43
N ASN A 1196 20.84 41.09 42.75
CA ASN A 1196 22.01 41.22 43.64
C ASN A 1196 21.66 41.91 44.98
N GLY A 1197 20.47 41.62 45.51
CA GLY A 1197 19.97 42.17 46.77
C GLY A 1197 19.34 43.58 46.69
N LEU A 1198 19.39 44.27 45.55
CA LEU A 1198 18.80 45.59 45.34
C LEU A 1198 17.43 45.49 44.62
N PRO A 1199 16.44 46.34 44.95
CA PRO A 1199 15.08 46.27 44.38
C PRO A 1199 15.02 46.71 42.90
N ILE A 1200 13.99 46.23 42.19
CA ILE A 1200 13.63 46.64 40.83
C ILE A 1200 12.47 47.65 40.87
N GLU A 1201 12.56 48.70 40.06
CA GLU A 1201 11.46 49.64 39.81
C GLU A 1201 11.02 49.54 38.35
N TYR A 1202 9.78 49.11 38.08
CA TYR A 1202 9.31 48.91 36.70
C TYR A 1202 7.96 49.60 36.47
N TYR A 1203 7.91 50.55 35.55
CA TYR A 1203 6.70 51.22 35.07
C TYR A 1203 6.44 50.77 33.64
N ASP A 1204 5.27 50.18 33.42
CA ASP A 1204 4.90 49.54 32.15
C ASP A 1204 3.85 50.32 31.33
N GLY A 1205 3.42 51.47 31.85
CA GLY A 1205 2.43 52.35 31.21
C GLY A 1205 0.98 51.84 31.22
N VAL A 1206 0.72 50.62 31.71
CA VAL A 1206 -0.62 49.99 31.73
C VAL A 1206 -1.02 49.50 33.11
N ASN A 1207 -0.25 48.58 33.70
CA ASN A 1207 -0.57 48.01 35.02
C ASN A 1207 -0.01 48.88 36.15
N ARG A 1208 1.08 49.60 35.86
CA ARG A 1208 1.70 50.55 36.78
C ARG A 1208 1.96 51.86 36.05
N LEU A 1209 0.94 52.72 36.11
CA LEU A 1209 0.89 54.01 35.43
C LEU A 1209 2.09 54.89 35.81
N CYS A 1210 2.88 55.27 34.81
CA CYS A 1210 3.76 56.42 34.91
C CYS A 1210 2.99 57.66 34.44
N SER A 1211 2.91 58.68 35.29
CA SER A 1211 2.27 59.94 34.89
C SER A 1211 3.23 60.75 34.02
N ASN A 1212 2.80 61.18 32.83
CA ASN A 1212 3.62 62.04 31.99
C ASN A 1212 4.02 63.30 32.78
N SER A 1213 5.29 63.71 32.68
CA SER A 1213 5.87 64.82 33.47
C SER A 1213 6.05 64.57 34.98
N GLN A 1214 6.08 63.31 35.43
CA GLN A 1214 6.36 62.95 36.82
C GLN A 1214 7.84 63.14 37.19
N VAL A 1215 8.10 63.57 38.43
CA VAL A 1215 9.43 63.51 39.06
C VAL A 1215 9.47 62.29 39.99
N LEU A 1216 10.40 61.37 39.73
CA LEU A 1216 10.63 60.18 40.54
C LEU A 1216 11.85 60.43 41.45
N ASP A 1217 11.60 60.69 42.73
CA ASP A 1217 12.65 60.73 43.77
C ASP A 1217 12.82 59.34 44.39
N LEU A 1218 13.98 58.73 44.15
CA LEU A 1218 14.21 57.32 44.47
C LEU A 1218 14.53 57.07 45.95
N GLY A 1219 15.04 58.06 46.69
CA GLY A 1219 15.35 57.96 48.13
C GLY A 1219 16.29 56.83 48.59
N SER A 1220 16.71 55.91 47.71
CA SER A 1220 17.43 54.66 48.00
C SER A 1220 18.15 54.10 46.75
N ASN A 1221 18.91 53.00 46.90
CA ASN A 1221 19.60 52.30 45.80
C ASN A 1221 18.64 51.33 45.07
N TYR A 1222 18.72 51.29 43.74
CA TYR A 1222 17.93 50.38 42.89
C TYR A 1222 18.83 49.61 41.94
N ALA A 1223 18.52 48.33 41.72
CA ALA A 1223 19.22 47.54 40.71
C ALA A 1223 18.84 47.99 39.30
N MET A 1224 17.55 48.25 39.07
CA MET A 1224 17.05 48.60 37.76
C MET A 1224 15.85 49.53 37.85
N ILE A 1225 15.75 50.45 36.90
CA ILE A 1225 14.55 51.25 36.66
C ILE A 1225 14.09 51.05 35.21
N GLY A 1226 12.89 50.51 35.01
CA GLY A 1226 12.22 50.39 33.72
C GLY A 1226 11.14 51.46 33.55
N LEU A 1227 11.20 52.21 32.45
CA LEU A 1227 10.22 53.22 32.04
C LEU A 1227 9.72 52.89 30.63
N VAL A 1228 8.58 52.22 30.51
CA VAL A 1228 8.01 51.81 29.22
C VAL A 1228 6.89 52.76 28.84
N GLY A 1229 7.02 53.44 27.69
CA GLY A 1229 5.97 54.35 27.20
C GLY A 1229 5.75 55.62 28.04
N CYS A 1230 6.71 55.97 28.90
CA CYS A 1230 6.60 57.11 29.80
C CYS A 1230 7.27 58.35 29.19
N ASP A 1231 6.56 59.47 29.06
CA ASP A 1231 7.10 60.70 28.48
C ASP A 1231 7.35 61.81 29.53
N ASN A 1232 8.46 62.54 29.35
CA ASN A 1232 8.87 63.69 30.19
C ASN A 1232 9.11 63.35 31.68
N VAL A 1233 9.41 62.10 32.02
CA VAL A 1233 9.71 61.67 33.39
C VAL A 1233 11.11 62.11 33.80
N SER A 1234 11.25 62.74 34.97
CA SER A 1234 12.55 63.09 35.56
C SER A 1234 12.87 62.17 36.74
N VAL A 1235 13.86 61.30 36.60
CA VAL A 1235 14.35 60.44 37.68
C VAL A 1235 15.49 61.16 38.40
N THR A 1236 15.29 61.46 39.68
CA THR A 1236 16.29 62.12 40.54
C THR A 1236 16.75 61.15 41.62
N ALA A 1237 18.06 60.96 41.74
CA ALA A 1237 18.70 60.20 42.81
C ALA A 1237 19.66 61.11 43.59
N SER A 1238 19.73 60.92 44.91
CA SER A 1238 20.79 61.53 45.73
C SER A 1238 22.18 61.15 45.17
N PRO A 1239 23.20 62.03 45.21
CA PRO A 1239 24.57 61.71 44.76
C PRO A 1239 25.20 60.48 45.45
N SER A 1240 24.66 60.09 46.61
CA SER A 1240 25.07 58.91 47.38
C SER A 1240 24.36 57.60 46.98
N ASN A 1241 23.29 57.68 46.18
CA ASN A 1241 22.52 56.53 45.73
C ASN A 1241 22.97 56.09 44.32
N THR A 1242 22.94 54.78 44.08
CA THR A 1242 23.41 54.15 42.83
C THR A 1242 22.22 53.49 42.11
N ILE A 1243 22.14 53.69 40.80
CA ILE A 1243 21.23 52.98 39.90
C ILE A 1243 22.08 52.12 38.97
N SER A 1244 21.85 50.81 38.96
CA SER A 1244 22.72 49.89 38.19
C SER A 1244 22.38 49.79 36.71
N LEU A 1245 21.09 49.85 36.33
CA LEU A 1245 20.61 49.78 34.95
C LEU A 1245 19.34 50.63 34.76
N ILE A 1246 19.18 51.26 33.59
CA ILE A 1246 17.95 51.97 33.21
C ILE A 1246 17.47 51.47 31.84
N ILE A 1247 16.22 51.03 31.77
CA ILE A 1247 15.58 50.57 30.53
C ILE A 1247 14.45 51.55 30.19
N ASN A 1248 14.51 52.20 29.02
CA ASN A 1248 13.59 53.31 28.68
C ASN A 1248 12.99 53.24 27.24
N PRO A 1249 12.35 52.12 26.85
CA PRO A 1249 11.83 51.90 25.50
C PRO A 1249 10.56 52.72 25.22
N PHE A 1250 10.40 53.18 23.97
CA PHE A 1250 9.24 53.94 23.48
C PHE A 1250 8.93 55.20 24.29
N THR A 1251 9.95 56.01 24.60
CA THR A 1251 9.80 57.21 25.43
C THR A 1251 10.36 58.47 24.78
N ASN A 1252 9.86 59.62 25.21
CA ASN A 1252 10.31 60.94 24.79
C ASN A 1252 10.68 61.82 25.99
N ASN A 1253 11.80 62.54 25.88
CA ASN A 1253 12.20 63.63 26.80
C ASN A 1253 12.37 63.26 28.28
N ASN A 1254 12.68 61.99 28.61
CA ASN A 1254 13.00 61.59 29.97
C ASN A 1254 14.38 62.13 30.41
N LYS A 1255 14.51 62.54 31.68
CA LYS A 1255 15.74 63.09 32.27
C LYS A 1255 16.18 62.24 33.45
N ILE A 1256 17.46 61.89 33.51
CA ILE A 1256 18.03 61.14 34.64
C ILE A 1256 19.11 61.99 35.29
N ASN A 1257 18.88 62.39 36.54
CA ASN A 1257 19.79 63.16 37.37
C ASN A 1257 20.26 62.29 38.55
N GLY A 1258 21.33 61.52 38.35
CA GLY A 1258 21.89 60.59 39.35
C GLY A 1258 23.15 59.87 38.84
N LYS A 1259 23.84 59.11 39.72
CA LYS A 1259 25.04 58.32 39.36
C LYS A 1259 24.62 56.95 38.81
N ILE A 1260 24.83 56.72 37.52
CA ILE A 1260 24.55 55.46 36.82
C ILE A 1260 25.85 54.64 36.75
N SER A 1261 25.83 53.37 37.18
CA SER A 1261 27.04 52.54 37.22
C SER A 1261 27.33 51.76 35.94
N ASN A 1262 26.32 51.43 35.12
CA ASN A 1262 26.44 50.87 33.77
C ASN A 1262 25.23 51.31 32.92
N GLY A 1263 25.46 51.65 31.66
CA GLY A 1263 24.47 52.22 30.73
C GLY A 1263 23.69 51.16 29.98
#